data_AF-A0A8T2QRU2-F1
#
_entry.id   AF-A0A8T2QRU2-F1
#
_cell.length_a   1.000
_cell.length_b   1.000
_cell.length_c   1.000
_cell.angle_alpha   90.00
_cell.angle_beta   90.00
_cell.angle_gamma   90.00
#
_symmetry.space_group_name_H-M   'P 1'
#
loop_
_entity.id
_entity.type
_entity.pdbx_description
1 polymer ?
#
loop_
_entity_poly.entity_id
_entity_poly.type
_entity_poly.pdbx_seq_one_letter_code
_entity_poly.pdbx_strand_id
1 'polypeptide(L)'
;MPSNIMKIAKSISEDDFRSLYRWLGKIAGVQYLSVRSYVTKLISLQKENVPLSLSIVHLILHAVETGYVGNNKEFSNLPIVDSSGTVHMRKFMGTVLLPASISKWPRYDLASSWHSHILCLSESYLNVPSFLKGRVRHDLIVKYLTEAMGALDIFDIKNPPDAPLTLRSHLGLSGEELTLFLAWLKNLWYIPPKLKMSLRESEWVKTVKHGTRKPSACFLDLGRWKGLLLAGDVPFVDTQCFGDLRSFESILKELGMVTQPGSSAAAAVAAHVELSLSSGIMQHSEGQNDIAKRWYAFLRSEMWMGWRNTTKPVIWIPDHSSSGTWRRIDECVIHDRKGLFHGTLCVLDLYYRNEEILSFFKDNVGVAETPNAGMHCLLWINWSERKTRITEEECQNMWSVIAEGWGLLKQKRSTELKAFYSKCRIPCTSSSTGAEQILLAQPSEILLSDDLVLTEAFQKAFPSLKFAWYPRNADASAWVDQLVQCYKDLGVNQISDVVTVESSKGLTRDMYFETGSIGRGVYRAILGYLTGTSCNVSYQTRKKMVRQLQNVKVCFMNDVGKVSYTLCIGGKVYSVDRDTNVRWEKTERTMYVRTRGFCNKARVAYEVTSELAKGMVGGERAELVNGLRDWLLMSLAVHFEDDAVKDLLCAYNMRLTLEDEALLQEGHIPVETVLFF
;
A
#
# COMPACT_ATOMS: atom_id res chain seq x y z
N MET A 1 -50.90 -49.11 -53.21
CA MET A 1 -51.86 -50.04 -53.86
C MET A 1 -51.61 -51.45 -53.33
N PRO A 2 -52.65 -52.28 -53.16
CA PRO A 2 -52.48 -53.70 -52.87
C PRO A 2 -51.59 -54.37 -53.93
N SER A 3 -50.75 -55.31 -53.50
CA SER A 3 -49.76 -56.03 -54.35
C SER A 3 -50.39 -56.66 -55.60
N ASN A 4 -51.66 -57.05 -55.52
CA ASN A 4 -52.43 -57.65 -56.60
C ASN A 4 -52.68 -56.66 -57.73
N ILE A 5 -52.94 -55.38 -57.42
CA ILE A 5 -53.16 -54.33 -58.41
C ILE A 5 -51.84 -53.94 -59.08
N MET A 6 -50.72 -53.93 -58.35
CA MET A 6 -49.40 -53.67 -58.97
C MET A 6 -48.94 -54.80 -59.89
N LYS A 7 -49.29 -56.06 -59.59
CA LYS A 7 -49.04 -57.20 -60.49
C LYS A 7 -49.85 -57.07 -61.79
N ILE A 8 -51.13 -56.69 -61.67
CA ILE A 8 -52.00 -56.44 -62.83
C ILE A 8 -51.51 -55.23 -63.65
N ALA A 9 -51.06 -54.16 -62.98
CA ALA A 9 -50.49 -52.98 -63.65
C ALA A 9 -49.24 -53.30 -64.48
N LYS A 10 -48.41 -54.23 -64.00
CA LYS A 10 -47.19 -54.68 -64.71
C LYS A 10 -47.46 -55.66 -65.85
N SER A 11 -48.66 -56.26 -65.94
CA SER A 11 -49.04 -57.21 -66.99
C SER A 11 -49.85 -56.58 -68.13
N ILE A 12 -50.09 -55.27 -68.09
CA ILE A 12 -50.84 -54.51 -69.10
C ILE A 12 -49.85 -53.68 -69.93
N SER A 13 -50.11 -53.51 -71.23
CA SER A 13 -49.30 -52.64 -72.10
C SER A 13 -49.33 -51.18 -71.59
N GLU A 14 -48.27 -50.40 -71.85
CA GLU A 14 -48.17 -49.05 -71.29
C GLU A 14 -49.33 -48.13 -71.74
N ASP A 15 -49.83 -48.32 -72.97
CA ASP A 15 -50.95 -47.56 -73.55
C ASP A 15 -52.32 -47.98 -73.01
N ASP A 16 -52.53 -49.29 -72.77
CA ASP A 16 -53.75 -49.79 -72.13
C ASP A 16 -53.81 -49.37 -70.66
N PHE A 17 -52.65 -49.36 -69.99
CA PHE A 17 -52.54 -48.88 -68.62
C PHE A 17 -52.87 -47.38 -68.53
N ARG A 18 -52.36 -46.55 -69.45
CA ARG A 18 -52.70 -45.11 -69.53
C ARG A 18 -54.18 -44.88 -69.78
N SER A 19 -54.81 -45.69 -70.64
CA SER A 19 -56.23 -45.60 -70.98
C SER A 19 -57.13 -45.98 -69.79
N LEU A 20 -56.81 -47.09 -69.12
CA LEU A 20 -57.44 -47.51 -67.87
C LEU A 20 -57.30 -46.44 -66.77
N TYR A 21 -56.12 -45.84 -66.65
CA TYR A 21 -55.87 -44.78 -65.67
C TYR A 21 -56.68 -43.52 -65.96
N ARG A 22 -56.77 -43.11 -67.23
CA ARG A 22 -57.54 -41.94 -67.65
C ARG A 22 -59.04 -42.16 -67.39
N TRP A 23 -59.53 -43.37 -67.60
CA TRP A 23 -60.90 -43.77 -67.25
C TRP A 23 -61.14 -43.75 -65.73
N LEU A 24 -60.25 -44.35 -64.94
CA LEU A 24 -60.30 -44.34 -63.48
C LEU A 24 -60.24 -42.91 -62.90
N GLY A 25 -59.44 -42.03 -63.51
CA GLY A 25 -59.40 -40.61 -63.14
C GLY A 25 -60.71 -39.89 -63.41
N LYS A 26 -61.39 -40.20 -64.52
CA LYS A 26 -62.64 -39.54 -64.94
C LYS A 26 -63.88 -40.04 -64.18
N ILE A 27 -63.96 -41.33 -63.89
CA ILE A 27 -65.14 -41.97 -63.27
C ILE A 27 -65.00 -42.06 -61.75
N ALA A 28 -63.83 -42.46 -61.25
CA ALA A 28 -63.60 -42.72 -59.83
C ALA A 28 -62.73 -41.64 -59.15
N GLY A 29 -62.31 -40.60 -59.88
CA GLY A 29 -61.50 -39.50 -59.35
C GLY A 29 -60.06 -39.87 -59.01
N VAL A 30 -59.54 -40.99 -59.53
CA VAL A 30 -58.19 -41.48 -59.21
C VAL A 30 -57.11 -40.57 -59.81
N GLN A 31 -56.31 -39.93 -58.97
CA GLN A 31 -55.21 -39.04 -59.39
C GLN A 31 -53.86 -39.75 -59.36
N TYR A 32 -53.06 -39.57 -60.42
CA TYR A 32 -51.65 -39.93 -60.39
C TYR A 32 -50.90 -38.98 -59.46
N LEU A 33 -50.29 -39.53 -58.42
CA LEU A 33 -49.47 -38.76 -57.48
C LEU A 33 -48.03 -39.23 -57.63
N SER A 34 -47.21 -38.40 -58.29
CA SER A 34 -45.76 -38.54 -58.17
C SER A 34 -45.36 -38.38 -56.70
N VAL A 35 -44.18 -38.90 -56.30
CA VAL A 35 -43.66 -38.68 -54.93
C VAL A 35 -43.67 -37.18 -54.59
N ARG A 36 -43.29 -36.33 -55.56
CA ARG A 36 -43.33 -34.88 -55.43
C ARG A 36 -44.74 -34.36 -55.14
N SER A 37 -45.72 -34.69 -56.00
CA SER A 37 -47.11 -34.26 -55.85
C SER A 37 -47.74 -34.77 -54.54
N TYR A 38 -47.40 -36.00 -54.14
CA TYR A 38 -47.88 -36.62 -52.91
C TYR A 38 -47.32 -35.91 -51.67
N VAL A 39 -46.00 -35.69 -51.62
CA VAL A 39 -45.33 -34.97 -50.53
C VAL A 39 -45.84 -33.53 -50.43
N THR A 40 -45.98 -32.81 -51.55
CA THR A 40 -46.55 -31.45 -51.54
C THR A 40 -47.97 -31.42 -50.96
N LYS A 41 -48.80 -32.42 -51.30
CA LYS A 41 -50.15 -32.54 -50.74
C LYS A 41 -50.13 -32.86 -49.24
N LEU A 42 -49.25 -33.76 -48.80
CA LEU A 42 -49.08 -34.06 -47.38
C LEU A 42 -48.63 -32.84 -46.57
N ILE A 43 -47.66 -32.07 -47.08
CA ILE A 43 -47.21 -30.81 -46.45
C ILE A 43 -48.39 -29.83 -46.30
N SER A 44 -49.25 -29.71 -47.31
CA SER A 44 -50.43 -28.82 -47.24
C SER A 44 -51.49 -29.27 -46.23
N LEU A 45 -51.57 -30.58 -45.93
CA LEU A 45 -52.54 -31.15 -45.00
C LEU A 45 -52.03 -31.18 -43.56
N GLN A 46 -50.73 -31.01 -43.38
CA GLN A 46 -50.06 -31.11 -42.10
C GLN A 46 -50.26 -29.81 -41.29
N LYS A 47 -51.32 -29.80 -40.46
CA LYS A 47 -51.64 -28.73 -39.50
C LYS A 47 -50.80 -28.87 -38.22
N GLU A 48 -49.49 -28.65 -38.29
CA GLU A 48 -48.57 -28.75 -37.12
C GLU A 48 -48.52 -30.14 -36.46
N ASN A 49 -48.94 -31.18 -37.18
CA ASN A 49 -48.95 -32.55 -36.69
C ASN A 49 -47.52 -33.13 -36.73
N VAL A 50 -46.87 -33.22 -35.57
CA VAL A 50 -45.50 -33.73 -35.40
C VAL A 50 -45.28 -35.13 -36.01
N PRO A 51 -46.08 -36.17 -35.72
CA PRO A 51 -45.94 -37.48 -36.36
C PRO A 51 -45.97 -37.44 -37.88
N LEU A 52 -46.84 -36.61 -38.46
CA LEU A 52 -46.97 -36.45 -39.90
C LEU A 52 -45.75 -35.71 -40.48
N SER A 53 -45.21 -34.68 -39.80
CA SER A 53 -43.96 -33.98 -40.18
C SER A 53 -42.81 -34.96 -40.37
N LEU A 54 -42.60 -35.81 -39.36
CA LEU A 54 -41.51 -36.77 -39.33
C LEU A 54 -41.71 -37.86 -40.38
N SER A 55 -42.94 -38.35 -40.54
CA SER A 55 -43.27 -39.36 -41.54
C SER A 55 -43.03 -38.87 -42.98
N ILE A 56 -43.27 -37.59 -43.26
CA ILE A 56 -42.96 -36.98 -44.57
C ILE A 56 -41.45 -37.01 -44.83
N VAL A 57 -40.63 -36.65 -43.84
CA VAL A 57 -39.17 -36.66 -43.97
C VAL A 57 -38.65 -38.08 -44.21
N HIS A 58 -39.14 -39.07 -43.46
CA HIS A 58 -38.78 -40.47 -43.67
C HIS A 58 -39.26 -41.03 -45.01
N LEU A 59 -40.43 -40.59 -45.51
CA LEU A 59 -40.92 -40.93 -46.84
C LEU A 59 -40.00 -40.39 -47.94
N ILE A 60 -39.55 -39.14 -47.81
CA ILE A 60 -38.59 -38.52 -48.75
C ILE A 60 -37.27 -39.29 -48.74
N LEU A 61 -36.72 -39.57 -47.56
CA LEU A 61 -35.51 -40.37 -47.38
C LEU A 61 -35.61 -41.73 -48.07
N HIS A 62 -36.71 -42.46 -47.87
CA HIS A 62 -36.94 -43.74 -48.53
C HIS A 62 -37.05 -43.58 -50.05
N ALA A 63 -37.74 -42.54 -50.54
CA ALA A 63 -37.89 -42.30 -51.97
C ALA A 63 -36.56 -41.95 -52.67
N VAL A 64 -35.65 -41.28 -51.97
CA VAL A 64 -34.29 -40.99 -52.43
C VAL A 64 -33.47 -42.28 -52.48
N GLU A 65 -33.47 -43.06 -51.40
CA GLU A 65 -32.72 -44.32 -51.32
C GLU A 65 -33.16 -45.33 -52.39
N THR A 66 -34.45 -45.30 -52.76
CA THR A 66 -35.02 -46.17 -53.80
C THR A 66 -34.97 -45.57 -55.21
N GLY A 67 -34.37 -44.38 -55.39
CA GLY A 67 -34.14 -43.74 -56.68
C GLY A 67 -35.37 -43.08 -57.33
N TYR A 68 -36.48 -42.94 -56.62
CA TYR A 68 -37.68 -42.23 -57.11
C TYR A 68 -37.54 -40.70 -57.09
N VAL A 69 -36.57 -40.18 -56.34
CA VAL A 69 -36.25 -38.75 -56.23
C VAL A 69 -34.75 -38.60 -56.42
N GLY A 70 -34.33 -37.73 -57.34
CA GLY A 70 -32.91 -37.58 -57.69
C GLY A 70 -32.10 -36.70 -56.73
N ASN A 71 -32.76 -35.82 -55.95
CA ASN A 71 -32.08 -34.94 -55.01
C ASN A 71 -32.95 -34.59 -53.79
N ASN A 72 -32.35 -34.65 -52.60
CA ASN A 72 -32.96 -34.30 -51.31
C ASN A 72 -33.41 -32.83 -51.22
N LYS A 73 -32.85 -31.93 -52.04
CA LYS A 73 -33.16 -30.49 -52.05
C LYS A 73 -34.42 -30.12 -52.84
N GLU A 74 -35.11 -31.08 -53.47
CA GLU A 74 -36.31 -30.80 -54.29
C GLU A 74 -37.48 -30.18 -53.50
N PHE A 75 -37.48 -30.32 -52.16
CA PHE A 75 -38.55 -29.90 -51.27
C PHE A 75 -38.13 -28.70 -50.40
N SER A 76 -38.30 -27.48 -50.90
CA SER A 76 -37.71 -26.26 -50.31
C SER A 76 -38.48 -25.63 -49.13
N ASN A 77 -39.54 -26.25 -48.61
CA ASN A 77 -40.40 -25.71 -47.53
C ASN A 77 -40.90 -26.81 -46.59
N LEU A 78 -40.00 -27.68 -46.15
CA LEU A 78 -40.38 -28.73 -45.20
C LEU A 78 -40.54 -28.16 -43.78
N PRO A 79 -41.53 -28.67 -43.02
CA PRO A 79 -41.69 -28.32 -41.63
C PRO A 79 -40.55 -28.88 -40.79
N ILE A 80 -40.02 -28.04 -39.90
CA ILE A 80 -38.93 -28.40 -38.99
C ILE A 80 -39.53 -28.70 -37.62
N VAL A 81 -39.22 -29.85 -37.04
CA VAL A 81 -39.63 -30.21 -35.67
C VAL A 81 -38.46 -29.93 -34.72
N ASP A 82 -38.65 -29.01 -33.80
CA ASP A 82 -37.59 -28.73 -32.81
C ASP A 82 -37.56 -29.75 -31.66
N SER A 83 -36.55 -29.63 -30.80
CA SER A 83 -36.35 -30.49 -29.64
C SER A 83 -37.47 -30.40 -28.58
N SER A 84 -38.30 -29.35 -28.61
CA SER A 84 -39.49 -29.22 -27.75
C SER A 84 -40.72 -29.92 -28.31
N GLY A 85 -40.66 -30.38 -29.57
CA GLY A 85 -41.80 -30.94 -30.29
C GLY A 85 -42.67 -29.88 -30.98
N THR A 86 -42.18 -28.65 -31.15
CA THR A 86 -42.89 -27.60 -31.89
C THR A 86 -42.60 -27.72 -33.38
N VAL A 87 -43.63 -27.56 -34.22
CA VAL A 87 -43.50 -27.62 -35.69
C VAL A 87 -43.37 -26.22 -36.28
N HIS A 88 -42.23 -25.94 -36.90
CA HIS A 88 -41.94 -24.69 -37.59
C HIS A 88 -42.29 -24.84 -39.07
N MET A 89 -43.42 -24.25 -39.49
CA MET A 89 -43.94 -24.36 -40.86
C MET A 89 -43.23 -23.45 -41.87
N ARG A 90 -42.43 -22.48 -41.40
CA ARG A 90 -41.66 -21.55 -42.23
C ARG A 90 -40.18 -21.85 -42.11
N LYS A 91 -39.42 -21.51 -43.15
CA LYS A 91 -37.96 -21.59 -43.13
C LYS A 91 -37.42 -20.77 -41.94
N PHE A 92 -36.81 -21.46 -40.98
CA PHE A 92 -36.09 -20.80 -39.89
C PHE A 92 -34.90 -20.05 -40.50
N MET A 93 -34.78 -18.76 -40.17
CA MET A 93 -33.73 -17.89 -40.74
C MET A 93 -32.42 -17.95 -39.95
N GLY A 94 -32.42 -18.62 -38.79
CA GLY A 94 -31.24 -18.83 -37.95
C GLY A 94 -30.53 -20.16 -38.23
N THR A 95 -29.63 -20.54 -37.32
CA THR A 95 -28.85 -21.78 -37.42
C THR A 95 -29.67 -22.97 -36.94
N VAL A 96 -29.71 -24.06 -37.71
CA VAL A 96 -30.33 -25.32 -37.28
C VAL A 96 -29.23 -26.23 -36.72
N LEU A 97 -29.42 -26.76 -35.52
CA LEU A 97 -28.52 -27.74 -34.92
C LEU A 97 -29.05 -29.16 -35.09
N LEU A 98 -28.13 -30.09 -35.33
CA LEU A 98 -28.41 -31.53 -35.35
C LEU A 98 -29.02 -31.99 -34.00
N PRO A 99 -29.75 -33.13 -33.97
CA PRO A 99 -30.24 -33.73 -32.73
C PRO A 99 -29.14 -33.95 -31.70
N ALA A 100 -29.48 -33.86 -30.42
CA ALA A 100 -28.53 -33.91 -29.30
C ALA A 100 -27.71 -35.21 -29.29
N SER A 101 -28.34 -36.37 -29.54
CA SER A 101 -27.67 -37.67 -29.51
C SER A 101 -26.56 -37.85 -30.54
N ILE A 102 -26.57 -37.06 -31.61
CA ILE A 102 -25.57 -37.10 -32.69
C ILE A 102 -24.72 -35.83 -32.77
N SER A 103 -24.80 -34.96 -31.75
CA SER A 103 -24.11 -33.67 -31.71
C SER A 103 -23.27 -33.50 -30.46
N LYS A 104 -22.33 -32.55 -30.50
CA LYS A 104 -21.50 -32.16 -29.35
C LYS A 104 -22.11 -31.01 -28.55
N TRP A 105 -23.03 -30.23 -29.16
CA TRP A 105 -23.69 -29.09 -28.52
C TRP A 105 -24.40 -29.38 -27.17
N PRO A 106 -24.91 -30.59 -26.84
CA PRO A 106 -25.57 -30.81 -25.53
C PRO A 106 -24.65 -30.68 -24.32
N ARG A 107 -23.33 -30.70 -24.55
CA ARG A 107 -22.30 -30.41 -23.54
C ARG A 107 -22.16 -28.91 -23.23
N TYR A 108 -22.90 -28.07 -23.97
CA TYR A 108 -22.90 -26.62 -23.86
C TYR A 108 -24.32 -26.19 -23.48
N ASP A 109 -24.43 -25.28 -22.52
CA ASP A 109 -25.74 -24.79 -22.11
C ASP A 109 -26.22 -23.71 -23.05
N LEU A 110 -26.91 -24.14 -24.11
CA LEU A 110 -27.57 -23.25 -25.06
C LEU A 110 -28.89 -22.68 -24.51
N ALA A 111 -29.36 -23.20 -23.36
CA ALA A 111 -30.74 -23.29 -22.88
C ALA A 111 -31.49 -21.97 -22.60
N SER A 112 -30.93 -20.80 -22.92
CA SER A 112 -31.69 -19.53 -22.87
C SER A 112 -31.19 -18.46 -23.84
N SER A 113 -29.88 -18.35 -24.03
CA SER A 113 -29.28 -17.19 -24.69
C SER A 113 -29.30 -17.25 -26.22
N TRP A 114 -29.35 -18.45 -26.81
CA TRP A 114 -29.24 -18.64 -28.25
C TRP A 114 -30.59 -18.98 -28.94
N HIS A 115 -31.70 -19.06 -28.20
CA HIS A 115 -33.01 -19.56 -28.69
C HIS A 115 -33.63 -18.74 -29.82
N SER A 116 -33.33 -17.45 -29.89
CA SER A 116 -33.80 -16.57 -30.97
C SER A 116 -33.00 -16.71 -32.27
N HIS A 117 -31.85 -17.39 -32.22
CA HIS A 117 -30.90 -17.49 -33.33
C HIS A 117 -30.62 -18.94 -33.74
N ILE A 118 -30.93 -19.91 -32.88
CA ILE A 118 -30.66 -21.33 -33.07
C ILE A 118 -31.90 -22.18 -32.80
N LEU A 119 -32.14 -23.17 -33.68
CA LEU A 119 -33.17 -24.19 -33.54
C LEU A 119 -32.52 -25.57 -33.43
N CYS A 120 -32.74 -26.28 -32.32
CA CYS A 120 -32.25 -27.65 -32.13
C CYS A 120 -33.25 -28.66 -32.67
N LEU A 121 -32.83 -29.58 -33.54
CA LEU A 121 -33.72 -30.60 -34.10
C LEU A 121 -34.15 -31.65 -33.07
N SER A 122 -35.38 -32.17 -33.24
CA SER A 122 -35.91 -33.25 -32.40
C SER A 122 -35.13 -34.56 -32.56
N GLU A 123 -34.93 -35.28 -31.46
CA GLU A 123 -34.48 -36.68 -31.46
C GLU A 123 -35.39 -37.59 -32.30
N SER A 124 -36.66 -37.20 -32.45
CA SER A 124 -37.65 -37.95 -33.20
C SER A 124 -37.31 -38.12 -34.68
N TYR A 125 -36.43 -37.28 -35.24
CA TYR A 125 -35.92 -37.45 -36.62
C TYR A 125 -35.08 -38.72 -36.79
N LEU A 126 -34.49 -39.25 -35.72
CA LEU A 126 -33.69 -40.46 -35.75
C LEU A 126 -34.54 -41.73 -35.59
N ASN A 127 -35.81 -41.57 -35.19
CA ASN A 127 -36.74 -42.67 -34.94
C ASN A 127 -37.43 -43.11 -36.24
N VAL A 128 -36.77 -44.01 -36.98
CA VAL A 128 -37.33 -44.56 -38.22
C VAL A 128 -38.66 -45.28 -37.95
N PRO A 129 -39.75 -44.95 -38.67
CA PRO A 129 -41.03 -45.62 -38.52
C PRO A 129 -40.93 -47.12 -38.78
N SER A 130 -41.76 -47.91 -38.08
CA SER A 130 -41.75 -49.38 -38.16
C SER A 130 -41.87 -49.93 -39.59
N PHE A 131 -42.64 -49.25 -40.46
CA PHE A 131 -42.82 -49.63 -41.86
C PHE A 131 -41.61 -49.35 -42.77
N LEU A 132 -40.62 -48.58 -42.30
CA LEU A 132 -39.35 -48.28 -43.00
C LEU A 132 -38.14 -48.94 -42.31
N LYS A 133 -38.36 -49.72 -41.26
CA LYS A 133 -37.30 -50.37 -40.50
C LYS A 133 -36.44 -51.26 -41.40
N GLY A 134 -35.12 -51.03 -41.38
CA GLY A 134 -34.14 -51.74 -42.22
C GLY A 134 -34.04 -51.29 -43.68
N ARG A 135 -34.86 -50.32 -44.11
CA ARG A 135 -34.84 -49.77 -45.49
C ARG A 135 -34.18 -48.39 -45.60
N VAL A 136 -34.09 -47.67 -44.49
CA VAL A 136 -33.40 -46.38 -44.39
C VAL A 136 -32.27 -46.52 -43.38
N ARG A 137 -31.05 -46.17 -43.79
CA ARG A 137 -29.86 -46.24 -42.94
C ARG A 137 -29.70 -44.97 -42.12
N HIS A 138 -29.07 -45.08 -40.95
CA HIS A 138 -28.89 -43.96 -40.01
C HIS A 138 -27.97 -42.86 -40.57
N ASP A 139 -26.91 -43.22 -41.30
CA ASP A 139 -26.00 -42.30 -41.99
C ASP A 139 -26.73 -41.45 -43.05
N LEU A 140 -27.72 -42.03 -43.75
CA LEU A 140 -28.55 -41.31 -44.71
C LEU A 140 -29.43 -40.25 -44.03
N ILE A 141 -29.95 -40.54 -42.83
CA ILE A 141 -30.73 -39.58 -42.03
C ILE A 141 -29.85 -38.39 -41.68
N VAL A 142 -28.68 -38.63 -41.09
CA VAL A 142 -27.74 -37.55 -40.70
C VAL A 142 -27.34 -36.72 -41.93
N LYS A 143 -26.96 -37.38 -43.04
CA LYS A 143 -26.63 -36.72 -44.30
C LYS A 143 -27.77 -35.82 -44.79
N TYR A 144 -29.01 -36.27 -44.70
CA TYR A 144 -30.17 -35.48 -45.07
C TYR A 144 -30.38 -34.27 -44.14
N LEU A 145 -30.26 -34.45 -42.83
CA LEU A 145 -30.36 -33.34 -41.87
C LEU A 145 -29.32 -32.25 -42.21
N THR A 146 -28.09 -32.65 -42.52
CA THR A 146 -27.01 -31.71 -42.88
C THR A 146 -27.21 -31.07 -44.27
N GLU A 147 -27.49 -31.86 -45.30
CA GLU A 147 -27.54 -31.35 -46.69
C GLU A 147 -28.86 -30.67 -47.06
N ALA A 148 -29.98 -31.21 -46.59
CA ALA A 148 -31.32 -30.72 -46.95
C ALA A 148 -31.83 -29.69 -45.94
N MET A 149 -31.61 -29.91 -44.64
CA MET A 149 -32.06 -28.98 -43.60
C MET A 149 -30.98 -27.97 -43.17
N GLY A 150 -29.74 -28.11 -43.65
CA GLY A 150 -28.64 -27.23 -43.26
C GLY A 150 -28.27 -27.36 -41.79
N ALA A 151 -28.57 -28.51 -41.17
CA ALA A 151 -28.29 -28.73 -39.76
C ALA A 151 -26.79 -28.93 -39.52
N LEU A 152 -26.26 -28.22 -38.54
CA LEU A 152 -24.84 -28.20 -38.18
C LEU A 152 -24.63 -28.72 -36.75
N ASP A 153 -23.40 -29.10 -36.41
CA ASP A 153 -22.98 -29.14 -35.00
C ASP A 153 -22.46 -27.75 -34.58
N ILE A 154 -22.32 -27.51 -33.27
CA ILE A 154 -21.90 -26.22 -32.71
C ILE A 154 -20.52 -25.78 -33.23
N PHE A 155 -19.61 -26.73 -33.47
CA PHE A 155 -18.27 -26.44 -33.97
C PHE A 155 -18.19 -26.17 -35.47
N ASP A 156 -19.29 -26.42 -36.20
CA ASP A 156 -19.39 -26.09 -37.63
C ASP A 156 -20.00 -24.70 -37.86
N ILE A 157 -20.46 -24.03 -36.80
CA ILE A 157 -21.00 -22.67 -36.87
C ILE A 157 -19.86 -21.69 -37.15
N LYS A 158 -19.90 -21.04 -38.31
CA LYS A 158 -18.92 -20.01 -38.70
C LYS A 158 -19.19 -18.63 -38.11
N ASN A 159 -20.46 -18.32 -37.82
CA ASN A 159 -20.91 -17.02 -37.33
C ASN A 159 -21.83 -17.22 -36.10
N PRO A 160 -21.27 -17.42 -34.90
CA PRO A 160 -22.09 -17.58 -33.70
C PRO A 160 -22.80 -16.26 -33.35
N PRO A 161 -23.96 -16.33 -32.67
CA PRO A 161 -24.69 -15.14 -32.22
C PRO A 161 -23.90 -14.38 -31.14
N ASP A 162 -24.14 -13.07 -31.05
CA ASP A 162 -23.63 -12.24 -29.94
C ASP A 162 -24.45 -12.48 -28.66
N ALA A 163 -24.20 -13.62 -28.03
CA ALA A 163 -24.91 -14.06 -26.84
C ALA A 163 -24.02 -14.96 -25.95
N PRO A 164 -24.26 -14.98 -24.62
CA PRO A 164 -23.50 -15.84 -23.70
C PRO A 164 -23.56 -17.32 -24.07
N LEU A 165 -22.44 -18.03 -23.86
CA LEU A 165 -22.34 -19.48 -23.95
C LEU A 165 -21.71 -20.02 -22.67
N THR A 166 -22.45 -20.85 -21.94
CA THR A 166 -21.95 -21.49 -20.71
C THR A 166 -21.57 -22.93 -21.01
N LEU A 167 -20.42 -23.38 -20.53
CA LEU A 167 -19.97 -24.76 -20.67
C LEU A 167 -20.62 -25.61 -19.58
N ARG A 168 -21.33 -26.70 -19.94
CA ARG A 168 -21.86 -27.63 -18.94
C ARG A 168 -20.74 -28.54 -18.47
N SER A 169 -20.08 -28.21 -17.36
CA SER A 169 -19.71 -29.25 -16.39
C SER A 169 -19.30 -28.67 -15.04
N HIS A 170 -19.64 -29.44 -14.02
CA HIS A 170 -19.22 -29.32 -12.62
C HIS A 170 -17.80 -29.91 -12.39
N LEU A 171 -17.09 -30.31 -13.46
CA LEU A 171 -15.80 -31.05 -13.42
C LEU A 171 -14.74 -30.56 -14.43
N GLY A 172 -15.02 -29.52 -15.23
CA GLY A 172 -14.16 -29.05 -16.33
C GLY A 172 -14.38 -29.79 -17.66
N LEU A 173 -13.90 -29.22 -18.77
CA LEU A 173 -13.83 -29.92 -20.07
C LEU A 173 -12.70 -30.97 -20.04
N SER A 174 -12.85 -32.07 -20.78
CA SER A 174 -11.71 -32.97 -21.08
C SER A 174 -10.74 -32.30 -22.08
N GLY A 175 -9.51 -32.84 -22.19
CA GLY A 175 -8.51 -32.33 -23.13
C GLY A 175 -8.96 -32.33 -24.60
N GLU A 176 -9.65 -33.38 -25.03
CA GLU A 176 -10.17 -33.48 -26.40
C GLU A 176 -11.29 -32.46 -26.67
N GLU A 177 -12.21 -32.29 -25.71
CA GLU A 177 -13.30 -31.32 -25.82
C GLU A 177 -12.78 -29.90 -25.85
N LEU A 178 -11.82 -29.58 -24.99
CA LEU A 178 -11.20 -28.26 -24.98
C LEU A 178 -10.49 -27.99 -26.30
N THR A 179 -9.74 -28.97 -26.82
CA THR A 179 -9.02 -28.84 -28.09
C THR A 179 -9.99 -28.54 -29.23
N LEU A 180 -11.11 -29.27 -29.32
CA LEU A 180 -12.15 -29.02 -30.33
C LEU A 180 -12.80 -27.64 -30.16
N PHE A 181 -13.10 -27.25 -28.92
CA PHE A 181 -13.69 -25.96 -28.61
C PHE A 181 -12.77 -24.79 -28.97
N LEU A 182 -11.48 -24.86 -28.61
CA LEU A 182 -10.49 -23.85 -28.95
C LEU A 182 -10.18 -23.84 -30.46
N ALA A 183 -10.19 -25.00 -31.13
CA ALA A 183 -10.06 -25.07 -32.57
C ALA A 183 -11.23 -24.39 -33.28
N TRP A 184 -12.46 -24.58 -32.80
CA TRP A 184 -13.62 -23.86 -33.29
C TRP A 184 -13.45 -22.36 -33.12
N LEU A 185 -13.15 -21.87 -31.91
CA LEU A 185 -12.94 -20.43 -31.66
C LEU A 185 -11.84 -19.83 -32.52
N LYS A 186 -10.73 -20.56 -32.70
CA LYS A 186 -9.61 -20.14 -33.55
C LYS A 186 -9.98 -20.04 -35.04
N ASN A 187 -10.93 -20.86 -35.49
CA ASN A 187 -11.39 -20.89 -36.88
C ASN A 187 -12.52 -19.87 -37.15
N LEU A 188 -13.06 -19.21 -36.12
CA LEU A 188 -14.02 -18.14 -36.31
C LEU A 188 -13.33 -16.92 -36.92
N TRP A 189 -14.00 -16.27 -37.88
CA TRP A 189 -13.57 -14.96 -38.38
C TRP A 189 -13.60 -13.89 -37.28
N TYR A 190 -14.57 -14.00 -36.37
CA TYR A 190 -14.79 -13.05 -35.29
C TYR A 190 -15.51 -13.73 -34.12
N ILE A 191 -15.05 -13.48 -32.89
CA ILE A 191 -15.76 -13.89 -31.67
C ILE A 191 -16.62 -12.72 -31.19
N PRO A 192 -17.96 -12.88 -31.15
CA PRO A 192 -18.84 -11.84 -30.65
C PRO A 192 -18.53 -11.39 -29.22
N PRO A 193 -18.70 -10.09 -28.87
CA PRO A 193 -18.27 -9.55 -27.58
C PRO A 193 -18.93 -10.22 -26.36
N LYS A 194 -20.25 -10.49 -26.40
CA LYS A 194 -20.96 -11.15 -25.29
C LYS A 194 -20.55 -12.60 -25.15
N LEU A 195 -20.34 -13.29 -26.28
CA LEU A 195 -19.79 -14.64 -26.28
C LEU A 195 -18.40 -14.64 -25.61
N LYS A 196 -17.48 -13.80 -26.09
CA LYS A 196 -16.13 -13.64 -25.55
C LYS A 196 -16.14 -13.33 -24.05
N MET A 197 -16.98 -12.39 -23.60
CA MET A 197 -17.08 -12.03 -22.19
C MET A 197 -17.58 -13.20 -21.34
N SER A 198 -18.61 -13.92 -21.80
CA SER A 198 -19.13 -15.08 -21.08
C SER A 198 -18.08 -16.19 -20.93
N LEU A 199 -17.32 -16.46 -21.99
CA LEU A 199 -16.23 -17.44 -21.98
C LEU A 199 -15.08 -17.00 -21.09
N ARG A 200 -14.75 -15.71 -21.10
CA ARG A 200 -13.71 -15.12 -20.26
C ARG A 200 -14.03 -15.23 -18.77
N GLU A 201 -15.29 -15.08 -18.39
CA GLU A 201 -15.70 -14.98 -16.98
C GLU A 201 -16.31 -16.26 -16.40
N SER A 202 -16.63 -17.27 -17.22
CA SER A 202 -17.11 -18.57 -16.76
C SER A 202 -15.97 -19.47 -16.29
N GLU A 203 -16.20 -20.24 -15.21
CA GLU A 203 -15.23 -21.20 -14.68
C GLU A 203 -15.25 -22.52 -15.47
N TRP A 204 -14.28 -22.71 -16.37
CA TRP A 204 -14.16 -23.95 -17.15
C TRP A 204 -12.73 -24.43 -17.34
N VAL A 205 -11.73 -23.65 -16.89
CA VAL A 205 -10.32 -24.00 -17.01
C VAL A 205 -9.90 -24.75 -15.75
N LYS A 206 -9.57 -26.04 -15.91
CA LYS A 206 -8.98 -26.84 -14.84
C LYS A 206 -7.53 -26.38 -14.58
N THR A 207 -7.19 -26.20 -13.31
CA THR A 207 -5.86 -25.78 -12.88
C THR A 207 -5.22 -26.83 -12.00
N VAL A 208 -3.88 -26.79 -11.87
CA VAL A 208 -3.11 -27.83 -11.16
C VAL A 208 -3.50 -27.92 -9.68
N LYS A 209 -3.57 -26.79 -8.97
CA LYS A 209 -3.84 -26.75 -7.51
C LYS A 209 -5.00 -25.85 -7.09
N HIS A 210 -5.64 -25.13 -8.02
CA HIS A 210 -6.61 -24.08 -7.69
C HIS A 210 -8.05 -24.40 -8.13
N GLY A 211 -8.33 -25.67 -8.48
CA GLY A 211 -9.64 -26.11 -8.97
C GLY A 211 -9.96 -25.58 -10.37
N THR A 212 -11.25 -25.52 -10.70
CA THR A 212 -11.72 -24.91 -11.94
C THR A 212 -11.82 -23.40 -11.77
N ARG A 213 -11.26 -22.65 -12.72
CA ARG A 213 -11.23 -21.18 -12.71
C ARG A 213 -11.63 -20.61 -14.05
N LYS A 214 -11.96 -19.32 -14.05
CA LYS A 214 -12.21 -18.56 -15.27
C LYS A 214 -10.91 -18.24 -16.01
N PRO A 215 -10.88 -18.23 -17.36
CA PRO A 215 -9.69 -17.92 -18.14
C PRO A 215 -8.97 -16.63 -17.73
N SER A 216 -9.72 -15.58 -17.39
CA SER A 216 -9.15 -14.29 -16.96
C SER A 216 -8.36 -14.33 -15.65
N ALA A 217 -8.45 -15.43 -14.90
CA ALA A 217 -7.72 -15.65 -13.64
C ALA A 217 -6.67 -16.77 -13.76
N CYS A 218 -6.42 -17.31 -14.96
CA CYS A 218 -5.53 -18.45 -15.19
C CYS A 218 -4.22 -18.05 -15.86
N PHE A 219 -3.21 -18.87 -15.62
CA PHE A 219 -1.86 -18.72 -16.17
C PHE A 219 -1.54 -19.90 -17.09
N LEU A 220 -1.09 -19.60 -18.32
CA LEU A 220 -0.63 -20.62 -19.26
C LEU A 220 0.89 -20.74 -19.19
N ASP A 221 1.39 -21.92 -18.80
CA ASP A 221 2.82 -22.18 -18.82
C ASP A 221 3.30 -22.63 -20.20
N LEU A 222 4.01 -21.73 -20.88
CA LEU A 222 4.68 -21.97 -22.15
C LEU A 222 6.21 -22.10 -21.99
N GLY A 223 6.67 -22.40 -20.78
CA GLY A 223 8.09 -22.43 -20.39
C GLY A 223 8.65 -21.07 -19.98
N ARG A 224 7.82 -20.02 -19.99
CA ARG A 224 8.22 -18.62 -19.70
C ARG A 224 8.20 -18.26 -18.22
N TRP A 225 7.66 -19.13 -17.36
CA TRP A 225 7.50 -18.88 -15.92
C TRP A 225 8.57 -19.57 -15.06
N LYS A 226 9.47 -20.32 -15.70
CA LYS A 226 10.52 -21.09 -15.03
C LYS A 226 11.40 -20.17 -14.18
N GLY A 227 11.48 -20.45 -12.89
CA GLY A 227 12.25 -19.66 -11.92
C GLY A 227 11.53 -18.41 -11.41
N LEU A 228 10.33 -18.10 -11.91
CA LEU A 228 9.52 -16.97 -11.46
C LEU A 228 8.39 -17.44 -10.52
N LEU A 229 7.57 -18.39 -11.00
CA LEU A 229 6.41 -18.93 -10.28
C LEU A 229 6.33 -20.46 -10.49
N LEU A 230 5.78 -21.16 -9.50
CA LEU A 230 5.50 -22.60 -9.55
C LEU A 230 4.01 -22.86 -9.79
N ALA A 231 3.68 -24.09 -10.20
CA ALA A 231 2.30 -24.52 -10.49
C ALA A 231 1.30 -24.31 -9.32
N GLY A 232 1.81 -24.24 -8.09
CA GLY A 232 1.03 -23.99 -6.88
C GLY A 232 0.96 -22.52 -6.44
N ASP A 233 1.69 -21.62 -7.07
CA ASP A 233 1.74 -20.21 -6.65
C ASP A 233 0.55 -19.41 -7.21
N VAL A 234 0.07 -19.79 -8.38
CA VAL A 234 -1.07 -19.16 -9.07
C VAL A 234 -1.85 -20.22 -9.85
N PRO A 235 -3.06 -19.91 -10.37
CA PRO A 235 -3.90 -20.85 -11.11
C PRO A 235 -3.33 -21.22 -12.50
N PHE A 236 -2.24 -21.99 -12.53
CA PHE A 236 -1.67 -22.54 -13.76
C PHE A 236 -2.60 -23.59 -14.37
N VAL A 237 -2.80 -23.50 -15.69
CA VAL A 237 -3.58 -24.47 -16.46
C VAL A 237 -2.98 -25.87 -16.30
N ASP A 238 -3.84 -26.86 -16.06
CA ASP A 238 -3.44 -28.26 -15.98
C ASP A 238 -3.20 -28.84 -17.39
N THR A 239 -1.94 -28.79 -17.84
CA THR A 239 -1.53 -29.36 -19.14
C THR A 239 -1.54 -30.89 -19.15
N GLN A 240 -1.56 -31.57 -18.00
CA GLN A 240 -1.77 -33.02 -17.96
C GLN A 240 -3.23 -33.37 -18.30
N CYS A 241 -4.17 -32.52 -17.88
CA CYS A 241 -5.59 -32.68 -18.22
C CYS A 241 -5.90 -32.26 -19.66
N PHE A 242 -5.28 -31.17 -20.15
CA PHE A 242 -5.64 -30.56 -21.43
C PHE A 242 -4.70 -30.88 -22.61
N GLY A 243 -3.48 -31.36 -22.35
CA GLY A 243 -2.45 -31.53 -23.37
C GLY A 243 -1.75 -30.22 -23.76
N ASP A 244 -1.18 -30.19 -24.97
CA ASP A 244 -0.44 -29.03 -25.48
C ASP A 244 -1.37 -27.96 -26.05
N LEU A 245 -1.41 -26.79 -25.40
CA LEU A 245 -2.26 -25.67 -25.77
C LEU A 245 -1.51 -24.57 -26.54
N ARG A 246 -0.24 -24.77 -26.93
CA ARG A 246 0.59 -23.78 -27.63
C ARG A 246 -0.07 -23.23 -28.90
N SER A 247 -0.73 -24.09 -29.67
CA SER A 247 -1.43 -23.70 -30.90
C SER A 247 -2.61 -22.75 -30.68
N PHE A 248 -3.04 -22.58 -29.42
CA PHE A 248 -4.18 -21.76 -29.00
C PHE A 248 -3.76 -20.55 -28.14
N GLU A 249 -2.46 -20.22 -28.02
CA GLU A 249 -1.98 -19.11 -27.19
C GLU A 249 -2.73 -17.80 -27.50
N SER A 250 -2.87 -17.44 -28.78
CA SER A 250 -3.53 -16.20 -29.21
C SER A 250 -4.97 -16.10 -28.71
N ILE A 251 -5.74 -17.19 -28.82
CA ILE A 251 -7.15 -17.20 -28.43
C ILE A 251 -7.32 -17.22 -26.91
N LEU A 252 -6.44 -17.93 -26.20
CA LEU A 252 -6.44 -17.96 -24.73
C LEU A 252 -6.05 -16.60 -24.14
N LYS A 253 -5.06 -15.93 -24.73
CA LYS A 253 -4.71 -14.54 -24.38
C LYS A 253 -5.86 -13.59 -24.64
N GLU A 254 -6.57 -13.76 -25.76
CA GLU A 254 -7.76 -12.97 -26.09
C GLU A 254 -8.91 -13.17 -25.07
N LEU A 255 -9.04 -14.38 -24.51
CA LEU A 255 -9.95 -14.71 -23.41
C LEU A 255 -9.44 -14.23 -22.04
N GLY A 256 -8.30 -13.51 -21.97
CA GLY A 256 -7.78 -12.90 -20.76
C GLY A 256 -6.78 -13.76 -19.97
N MET A 257 -6.39 -14.92 -20.49
CA MET A 257 -5.40 -15.78 -19.84
C MET A 257 -4.00 -15.15 -19.87
N VAL A 258 -3.26 -15.30 -18.80
CA VAL A 258 -1.91 -14.75 -18.68
C VAL A 258 -0.90 -15.73 -19.30
N THR A 259 -0.28 -15.36 -20.42
CA THR A 259 0.62 -16.25 -21.18
C THR A 259 2.11 -15.89 -21.08
N GLN A 260 2.43 -14.75 -20.48
CA GLN A 260 3.80 -14.26 -20.33
C GLN A 260 3.93 -13.32 -19.11
N PRO A 261 5.14 -13.18 -18.54
CA PRO A 261 5.48 -12.14 -17.58
C PRO A 261 5.25 -10.72 -18.14
N GLY A 262 5.25 -9.72 -17.26
CA GLY A 262 4.89 -8.33 -17.59
C GLY A 262 3.88 -7.73 -16.62
N SER A 263 3.56 -6.44 -16.82
CA SER A 263 2.66 -5.69 -15.92
C SER A 263 1.25 -6.29 -15.79
N SER A 264 0.70 -6.90 -16.84
CA SER A 264 -0.60 -7.59 -16.75
C SER A 264 -0.54 -8.86 -15.90
N ALA A 265 0.60 -9.56 -15.93
CA ALA A 265 0.83 -10.72 -15.09
C ALA A 265 1.00 -10.31 -13.63
N ALA A 266 1.73 -9.23 -13.37
CA ALA A 266 1.85 -8.64 -12.04
C ALA A 266 0.48 -8.28 -11.45
N ALA A 267 -0.40 -7.66 -12.24
CA ALA A 267 -1.77 -7.38 -11.83
C ALA A 267 -2.56 -8.64 -11.49
N ALA A 268 -2.43 -9.70 -12.29
CA ALA A 268 -3.10 -10.97 -12.03
C ALA A 268 -2.56 -11.69 -10.79
N VAL A 269 -1.24 -11.66 -10.56
CA VAL A 269 -0.62 -12.20 -9.34
C VAL A 269 -1.08 -11.42 -8.12
N ALA A 270 -1.08 -10.08 -8.18
CA ALA A 270 -1.54 -9.23 -7.09
C ALA A 270 -3.02 -9.49 -6.75
N ALA A 271 -3.88 -9.60 -7.76
CA ALA A 271 -5.29 -9.98 -7.57
C ALA A 271 -5.44 -11.39 -6.97
N HIS A 272 -4.58 -12.34 -7.34
CA HIS A 272 -4.56 -13.67 -6.75
C HIS A 272 -4.13 -13.66 -5.27
N VAL A 273 -3.14 -12.84 -4.92
CA VAL A 273 -2.73 -12.62 -3.52
C VAL A 273 -3.91 -12.07 -2.71
N GLU A 274 -4.63 -11.08 -3.26
CA GLU A 274 -5.80 -10.48 -2.61
C GLU A 274 -6.98 -11.45 -2.44
N LEU A 275 -7.22 -12.30 -3.43
CA LEU A 275 -8.20 -13.37 -3.32
C LEU A 275 -7.80 -14.38 -2.23
N SER A 276 -6.51 -14.68 -2.11
CA SER A 276 -6.00 -15.58 -1.07
C SER A 276 -6.19 -15.03 0.34
N LEU A 277 -6.21 -13.69 0.51
CA LEU A 277 -6.60 -13.01 1.75
C LEU A 277 -8.06 -13.27 2.11
N SER A 278 -8.96 -13.00 1.17
CA SER A 278 -10.41 -12.98 1.40
C SER A 278 -11.00 -14.37 1.58
N SER A 279 -10.40 -15.38 0.94
CA SER A 279 -10.88 -16.77 0.94
C SER A 279 -10.26 -17.65 2.03
N GLY A 280 -9.24 -17.18 2.76
CA GLY A 280 -8.55 -17.98 3.78
C GLY A 280 -7.77 -19.18 3.23
N ILE A 281 -7.59 -19.28 1.91
CA ILE A 281 -6.89 -20.40 1.23
C ILE A 281 -5.44 -20.55 1.71
N MET A 282 -4.85 -19.46 2.19
CA MET A 282 -3.54 -19.42 2.84
C MET A 282 -3.50 -19.94 4.28
N GLN A 283 -4.55 -20.56 4.84
CA GLN A 283 -4.53 -20.96 6.26
C GLN A 283 -4.20 -22.44 6.52
N HIS A 284 -4.10 -23.30 5.50
CA HIS A 284 -4.02 -24.77 5.71
C HIS A 284 -3.10 -25.57 4.77
N SER A 285 -2.03 -24.99 4.21
CA SER A 285 -1.13 -25.67 3.26
C SER A 285 0.35 -25.55 3.63
N GLU A 286 1.13 -26.61 3.43
CA GLU A 286 2.59 -26.56 3.56
C GLU A 286 3.21 -25.68 2.45
N GLY A 287 4.23 -24.88 2.79
CA GLY A 287 5.01 -24.10 1.82
C GLY A 287 4.53 -22.66 1.55
N GLN A 288 3.59 -22.14 2.34
CA GLN A 288 3.02 -20.79 2.16
C GLN A 288 4.05 -19.67 2.20
N ASN A 289 5.03 -19.78 3.11
CA ASN A 289 6.10 -18.78 3.23
C ASN A 289 6.92 -18.67 1.95
N ASP A 290 7.14 -19.77 1.24
CA ASP A 290 7.90 -19.76 0.00
C ASP A 290 7.05 -19.28 -1.18
N ILE A 291 5.75 -19.57 -1.18
CA ILE A 291 4.79 -19.00 -2.14
C ILE A 291 4.78 -17.46 -2.02
N ALA A 292 4.61 -16.94 -0.81
CA ALA A 292 4.59 -15.49 -0.56
C ALA A 292 5.90 -14.82 -0.99
N LYS A 293 7.05 -15.42 -0.67
CA LYS A 293 8.36 -14.91 -1.14
C LYS A 293 8.46 -14.87 -2.66
N ARG A 294 7.99 -15.90 -3.37
CA ARG A 294 7.97 -15.92 -4.84
C ARG A 294 7.02 -14.88 -5.43
N TRP A 295 5.85 -14.67 -4.82
CA TRP A 295 4.96 -13.58 -5.22
C TRP A 295 5.64 -12.22 -5.11
N TYR A 296 6.24 -11.90 -3.97
CA TYR A 296 6.90 -10.61 -3.78
C TYR A 296 8.11 -10.43 -4.69
N ALA A 297 8.92 -11.48 -4.88
CA ALA A 297 10.03 -11.45 -5.82
C ALA A 297 9.56 -11.21 -7.26
N PHE A 298 8.48 -11.88 -7.69
CA PHE A 298 7.88 -11.67 -9.01
C PHE A 298 7.33 -10.24 -9.16
N LEU A 299 6.53 -9.77 -8.19
CA LEU A 299 5.96 -8.42 -8.21
C LEU A 299 7.04 -7.33 -8.21
N ARG A 300 8.17 -7.56 -7.51
CA ARG A 300 9.36 -6.70 -7.57
C ARG A 300 9.95 -6.66 -8.96
N SER A 301 10.17 -7.83 -9.58
CA SER A 301 10.77 -7.93 -10.91
C SER A 301 9.94 -7.21 -11.99
N GLU A 302 8.63 -7.12 -11.77
CA GLU A 302 7.67 -6.45 -12.65
C GLU A 302 7.37 -4.99 -12.23
N MET A 303 8.08 -4.47 -11.23
CA MET A 303 7.92 -3.12 -10.67
C MET A 303 6.46 -2.78 -10.30
N TRP A 304 5.73 -3.74 -9.72
CA TRP A 304 4.31 -3.58 -9.40
C TRP A 304 4.08 -2.50 -8.33
N MET A 305 3.24 -1.50 -8.63
CA MET A 305 2.92 -0.38 -7.71
C MET A 305 1.47 -0.35 -7.24
N GLY A 306 0.63 -1.31 -7.66
CA GLY A 306 -0.82 -1.24 -7.47
C GLY A 306 -1.29 -1.21 -6.01
N TRP A 307 -0.46 -1.68 -5.08
CA TRP A 307 -0.77 -1.68 -3.64
C TRP A 307 -0.47 -0.37 -2.91
N ARG A 308 0.25 0.57 -3.53
CA ARG A 308 0.68 1.80 -2.85
C ARG A 308 -0.50 2.72 -2.47
N ASN A 309 -1.61 2.61 -3.20
CA ASN A 309 -2.81 3.45 -3.03
C ASN A 309 -4.07 2.65 -2.64
N THR A 310 -3.93 1.35 -2.35
CA THR A 310 -5.06 0.56 -1.84
C THR A 310 -5.37 0.91 -0.39
N THR A 311 -6.64 0.86 0.00
CA THR A 311 -7.11 1.35 1.31
C THR A 311 -6.70 0.47 2.50
N LYS A 312 -6.31 -0.80 2.26
CA LYS A 312 -5.86 -1.74 3.31
C LYS A 312 -4.85 -2.76 2.75
N PRO A 313 -3.66 -2.34 2.28
CA PRO A 313 -2.71 -3.31 1.78
C PRO A 313 -2.08 -4.03 2.97
N VAL A 314 -1.92 -5.35 2.82
CA VAL A 314 -1.42 -6.25 3.87
C VAL A 314 -0.24 -7.04 3.34
N ILE A 315 0.66 -7.39 4.26
CA ILE A 315 1.87 -8.15 3.99
C ILE A 315 1.78 -9.47 4.76
N TRP A 316 2.20 -10.55 4.12
CA TRP A 316 2.32 -11.85 4.77
C TRP A 316 3.53 -11.82 5.70
N ILE A 317 3.35 -12.26 6.94
CA ILE A 317 4.43 -12.41 7.92
C ILE A 317 4.60 -13.90 8.19
N PRO A 318 5.70 -14.51 7.69
CA PRO A 318 6.05 -15.89 7.98
C PRO A 318 6.14 -16.17 9.48
N ASP A 319 5.63 -17.33 9.91
CA ASP A 319 5.90 -17.90 11.22
C ASP A 319 7.03 -18.96 11.14
N HIS A 320 7.49 -19.46 12.29
CA HIS A 320 8.47 -20.54 12.42
C HIS A 320 7.93 -21.91 11.99
N SER A 321 6.62 -22.13 12.13
CA SER A 321 5.92 -23.20 11.42
C SER A 321 5.75 -22.77 9.95
N SER A 322 5.64 -23.67 8.99
CA SER A 322 5.50 -23.38 7.55
C SER A 322 4.23 -22.59 7.13
N SER A 323 3.62 -21.86 8.07
CA SER A 323 2.47 -20.97 8.00
C SER A 323 2.88 -19.51 8.25
N GLY A 324 1.90 -18.60 8.34
CA GLY A 324 2.12 -17.18 8.60
C GLY A 324 0.82 -16.41 8.82
N THR A 325 0.92 -15.09 8.98
CA THR A 325 -0.24 -14.22 9.22
C THR A 325 -0.18 -12.96 8.36
N TRP A 326 -1.35 -12.47 7.93
CA TRP A 326 -1.44 -11.19 7.23
C TRP A 326 -1.45 -10.02 8.22
N ARG A 327 -0.60 -9.03 7.97
CA ARG A 327 -0.47 -7.80 8.78
C ARG A 327 -0.66 -6.57 7.92
N ARG A 328 -1.19 -5.50 8.51
CA ARG A 328 -1.34 -4.24 7.78
C ARG A 328 0.01 -3.56 7.63
N ILE A 329 0.18 -2.79 6.55
CA ILE A 329 1.43 -2.06 6.29
C ILE A 329 1.74 -1.02 7.37
N ASP A 330 0.72 -0.36 7.94
CA ASP A 330 0.89 0.60 9.03
C ASP A 330 1.36 -0.05 10.35
N GLU A 331 1.28 -1.38 10.44
CA GLU A 331 1.82 -2.19 11.53
C GLU A 331 3.22 -2.74 11.22
N CYS A 332 3.80 -2.44 10.05
CA CYS A 332 5.07 -2.98 9.58
C CYS A 332 6.14 -1.90 9.37
N VAL A 333 7.39 -2.25 9.63
CA VAL A 333 8.58 -1.46 9.28
C VAL A 333 9.65 -2.37 8.71
N ILE A 334 10.54 -1.85 7.85
CA ILE A 334 11.63 -2.66 7.31
C ILE A 334 12.61 -3.01 8.43
N HIS A 335 13.05 -2.00 9.19
CA HIS A 335 14.05 -2.11 10.24
C HIS A 335 13.57 -1.46 11.54
N ASP A 336 13.89 -2.08 12.68
CA ASP A 336 13.74 -1.49 14.01
C ASP A 336 15.13 -1.34 14.64
N ARG A 337 15.78 -0.22 14.32
CA ARG A 337 17.09 0.10 14.89
C ARG A 337 16.95 0.20 16.41
N LYS A 338 17.74 -0.58 17.15
CA LYS A 338 17.72 -0.72 18.62
C LYS A 338 16.59 -1.59 19.20
N GLY A 339 15.69 -2.15 18.38
CA GLY A 339 14.70 -3.13 18.84
C GLY A 339 13.64 -2.56 19.81
N LEU A 340 13.34 -1.27 19.73
CA LEU A 340 12.43 -0.59 20.68
C LEU A 340 10.96 -0.98 20.47
N PHE A 341 10.60 -1.35 19.23
CA PHE A 341 9.25 -1.67 18.82
C PHE A 341 9.00 -3.18 18.76
N HIS A 342 9.93 -3.99 19.29
CA HIS A 342 9.78 -5.43 19.38
C HIS A 342 8.42 -5.79 20.04
N GLY A 343 7.63 -6.61 19.35
CA GLY A 343 6.29 -7.02 19.80
C GLY A 343 5.18 -5.99 19.60
N THR A 344 5.48 -4.77 19.11
CA THR A 344 4.48 -3.76 18.73
C THR A 344 4.36 -3.61 17.22
N LEU A 345 5.49 -3.55 16.51
CA LEU A 345 5.55 -3.49 15.05
C LEU A 345 6.11 -4.80 14.48
N CYS A 346 5.70 -5.13 13.26
CA CYS A 346 6.27 -6.22 12.49
C CYS A 346 7.52 -5.72 11.75
N VAL A 347 8.68 -6.16 12.21
CA VAL A 347 9.98 -5.82 11.61
C VAL A 347 10.29 -6.81 10.49
N LEU A 348 10.24 -6.36 9.23
CA LEU A 348 10.22 -7.26 8.07
C LEU A 348 11.57 -7.93 7.80
N ASP A 349 12.69 -7.29 8.13
CA ASP A 349 14.04 -7.86 7.96
C ASP A 349 14.29 -9.12 8.82
N LEU A 350 13.53 -9.32 9.89
CA LEU A 350 13.55 -10.53 10.71
C LEU A 350 12.96 -11.75 9.97
N TYR A 351 12.05 -11.53 9.02
CA TYR A 351 11.32 -12.58 8.29
C TYR A 351 11.78 -12.74 6.84
N TYR A 352 12.22 -11.65 6.21
CA TYR A 352 12.60 -11.59 4.81
C TYR A 352 14.08 -11.23 4.69
N ARG A 353 14.92 -12.22 4.37
CA ARG A 353 16.37 -12.03 4.15
C ARG A 353 16.74 -11.53 2.74
N ASN A 354 15.78 -11.50 1.82
CA ASN A 354 16.02 -11.10 0.44
C ASN A 354 15.85 -9.58 0.30
N GLU A 355 16.95 -8.88 0.00
CA GLU A 355 16.98 -7.42 -0.21
C GLU A 355 16.04 -6.94 -1.33
N GLU A 356 15.79 -7.74 -2.37
CA GLU A 356 14.82 -7.39 -3.41
C GLU A 356 13.39 -7.39 -2.89
N ILE A 357 13.07 -8.27 -1.94
CA ILE A 357 11.75 -8.29 -1.29
C ILE A 357 11.63 -7.13 -0.29
N LEU A 358 12.68 -6.82 0.47
CA LEU A 358 12.68 -5.68 1.39
C LEU A 358 12.56 -4.35 0.63
N SER A 359 13.30 -4.19 -0.46
CA SER A 359 13.19 -3.02 -1.35
C SER A 359 11.83 -2.95 -2.05
N PHE A 360 11.21 -4.08 -2.41
CA PHE A 360 9.81 -4.09 -2.86
C PHE A 360 8.85 -3.51 -1.82
N PHE A 361 8.96 -3.95 -0.56
CA PHE A 361 8.11 -3.42 0.50
C PHE A 361 8.33 -1.93 0.73
N LYS A 362 9.58 -1.46 0.70
CA LYS A 362 9.93 -0.04 0.85
C LYS A 362 9.48 0.80 -0.33
N ASP A 363 9.95 0.48 -1.53
CA ASP A 363 9.85 1.34 -2.70
C ASP A 363 8.50 1.21 -3.41
N ASN A 364 8.02 -0.02 -3.54
CA ASN A 364 6.85 -0.32 -4.37
C ASN A 364 5.54 -0.30 -3.56
N VAL A 365 5.57 -0.85 -2.36
CA VAL A 365 4.39 -0.95 -1.48
C VAL A 365 4.24 0.27 -0.56
N GLY A 366 5.36 0.85 -0.10
CA GLY A 366 5.37 2.05 0.74
C GLY A 366 5.47 1.77 2.25
N VAL A 367 6.05 0.64 2.64
CA VAL A 367 6.38 0.35 4.05
C VAL A 367 7.47 1.31 4.53
N ALA A 368 7.33 1.83 5.74
CA ALA A 368 8.32 2.72 6.32
C ALA A 368 9.65 1.98 6.59
N GLU A 369 10.76 2.59 6.21
CA GLU A 369 12.11 2.01 6.40
C GLU A 369 12.45 1.84 7.88
N THR A 370 12.15 2.85 8.69
CA THR A 370 12.27 2.83 10.15
C THR A 370 11.04 3.47 10.78
N PRO A 371 10.72 3.17 12.06
CA PRO A 371 9.64 3.84 12.76
C PRO A 371 9.84 5.36 12.76
N ASN A 372 8.78 6.11 12.44
CA ASN A 372 8.85 7.58 12.37
C ASN A 372 8.62 8.23 13.76
N ALA A 373 8.81 9.55 13.86
CA ALA A 373 8.62 10.28 15.11
C ALA A 373 7.23 10.11 15.73
N GLY A 374 6.16 10.01 14.91
CA GLY A 374 4.81 9.78 15.41
C GLY A 374 4.64 8.42 16.09
N MET A 375 5.24 7.36 15.53
CA MET A 375 5.28 6.03 16.15
C MET A 375 6.06 6.06 17.48
N HIS A 376 7.19 6.78 17.53
CA HIS A 376 7.97 6.97 18.77
C HIS A 376 7.18 7.74 19.83
N CYS A 377 6.42 8.77 19.45
CA CYS A 377 5.53 9.49 20.37
C CYS A 377 4.51 8.55 21.03
N LEU A 378 3.84 7.68 20.25
CA LEU A 378 2.89 6.70 20.79
C LEU A 378 3.57 5.67 21.69
N LEU A 379 4.73 5.16 21.28
CA LEU A 379 5.51 4.22 22.09
C LEU A 379 5.92 4.85 23.42
N TRP A 380 6.35 6.11 23.39
CA TRP A 380 6.73 6.86 24.58
C TRP A 380 5.56 7.06 25.55
N ILE A 381 4.36 7.40 25.06
CA ILE A 381 3.17 7.49 25.92
C ILE A 381 2.97 6.17 26.68
N ASN A 382 2.94 5.04 25.96
CA ASN A 382 2.75 3.72 26.55
C ASN A 382 3.86 3.36 27.56
N TRP A 383 5.12 3.72 27.26
CA TRP A 383 6.23 3.52 28.18
C TRP A 383 6.09 4.38 29.43
N SER A 384 5.73 5.64 29.28
CA SER A 384 5.62 6.61 30.37
C SER A 384 4.46 6.33 31.35
N GLU A 385 3.46 5.56 30.90
CA GLU A 385 2.38 5.06 31.75
C GLU A 385 2.83 3.87 32.61
N ARG A 386 3.73 3.02 32.09
CA ARG A 386 4.16 1.77 32.75
C ARG A 386 5.45 1.92 33.56
N LYS A 387 6.37 2.77 33.09
CA LYS A 387 7.67 3.03 33.70
C LYS A 387 7.63 4.38 34.42
N THR A 388 8.07 4.42 35.66
CA THR A 388 8.28 5.66 36.42
C THR A 388 9.73 6.16 36.34
N ARG A 389 10.65 5.30 35.87
CA ARG A 389 12.08 5.56 35.71
C ARG A 389 12.55 5.04 34.36
N ILE A 390 13.45 5.78 33.72
CA ILE A 390 14.01 5.47 32.39
C ILE A 390 15.53 5.67 32.43
N THR A 391 16.26 4.85 31.66
CA THR A 391 17.71 4.97 31.53
C THR A 391 18.11 6.06 30.55
N GLU A 392 19.34 6.56 30.62
CA GLU A 392 19.82 7.57 29.67
C GLU A 392 19.81 7.05 28.23
N GLU A 393 20.21 5.80 28.00
CA GLU A 393 20.19 5.18 26.67
C GLU A 393 18.78 5.10 26.07
N GLU A 394 17.79 4.67 26.86
CA GLU A 394 16.38 4.64 26.43
C GLU A 394 15.85 6.05 26.09
N CYS A 395 16.20 7.05 26.91
CA CYS A 395 15.85 8.44 26.65
C CYS A 395 16.49 8.95 25.34
N GLN A 396 17.78 8.69 25.13
CA GLN A 396 18.49 9.09 23.92
C GLN A 396 17.90 8.43 22.67
N ASN A 397 17.69 7.11 22.70
CA ASN A 397 17.16 6.37 21.54
C ASN A 397 15.74 6.84 21.16
N MET A 398 14.89 7.21 22.11
CA MET A 398 13.54 7.70 21.81
C MET A 398 13.52 9.18 21.40
N TRP A 399 14.12 10.05 22.21
CA TRP A 399 13.97 11.49 22.06
C TRP A 399 14.80 12.08 20.93
N SER A 400 15.87 11.40 20.49
CA SER A 400 16.59 11.78 19.26
C SER A 400 15.67 11.76 18.05
N VAL A 401 14.97 10.64 17.81
CA VAL A 401 14.06 10.49 16.67
C VAL A 401 12.86 11.45 16.78
N ILE A 402 12.32 11.63 17.98
CA ILE A 402 11.21 12.58 18.20
C ILE A 402 11.67 14.00 17.90
N ALA A 403 12.83 14.43 18.41
CA ALA A 403 13.36 15.77 18.21
C ALA A 403 13.68 16.06 16.74
N GLU A 404 14.41 15.16 16.07
CA GLU A 404 14.75 15.30 14.65
C GLU A 404 13.50 15.38 13.77
N GLY A 405 12.49 14.55 14.06
CA GLY A 405 11.22 14.54 13.33
C GLY A 405 10.21 15.61 13.76
N TRP A 406 10.47 16.36 14.83
CA TRP A 406 9.48 17.22 15.47
C TRP A 406 8.94 18.31 14.54
N GLY A 407 9.81 18.93 13.74
CA GLY A 407 9.45 19.98 12.80
C GLY A 407 8.40 19.52 11.78
N LEU A 408 8.60 18.33 11.20
CA LEU A 408 7.66 17.74 10.23
C LEU A 408 6.40 17.21 10.91
N LEU A 409 6.55 16.62 12.11
CA LEU A 409 5.42 16.10 12.87
C LEU A 409 4.41 17.20 13.20
N LYS A 410 4.87 18.38 13.64
CA LYS A 410 4.01 19.53 13.94
C LYS A 410 3.19 20.05 12.76
N GLN A 411 3.73 19.95 11.55
CA GLN A 411 3.03 20.39 10.35
C GLN A 411 1.88 19.45 9.98
N LYS A 412 1.96 18.18 10.37
CA LYS A 412 0.94 17.16 10.12
C LYS A 412 -0.02 17.06 11.30
N ARG A 413 -1.28 17.46 11.11
CA ARG A 413 -2.33 17.19 12.11
C ARG A 413 -2.61 15.70 12.16
N SER A 414 -2.02 14.99 13.13
CA SER A 414 -2.23 13.57 13.37
C SER A 414 -2.90 13.30 14.72
N THR A 415 -3.55 12.14 14.85
CA THR A 415 -4.14 11.68 16.10
C THR A 415 -3.08 11.39 17.17
N GLU A 416 -1.92 10.94 16.72
CA GLU A 416 -0.74 10.61 17.49
C GLU A 416 -0.17 11.86 18.14
N LEU A 417 -0.08 12.96 17.39
CA LEU A 417 0.38 14.24 17.92
C LEU A 417 -0.58 14.80 18.98
N LYS A 418 -1.90 14.70 18.75
CA LYS A 418 -2.91 15.10 19.75
C LYS A 418 -2.82 14.26 21.03
N ALA A 419 -2.63 12.95 20.89
CA ALA A 419 -2.43 12.05 22.03
C ALA A 419 -1.14 12.41 22.77
N PHE A 420 -0.06 12.73 22.04
CA PHE A 420 1.21 13.13 22.63
C PHE A 420 1.11 14.43 23.42
N TYR A 421 0.50 15.48 22.88
CA TYR A 421 0.29 16.73 23.62
C TYR A 421 -0.53 16.56 24.90
N SER A 422 -1.47 15.62 24.94
CA SER A 422 -2.36 15.44 26.10
C SER A 422 -1.81 14.49 27.16
N LYS A 423 -0.98 13.51 26.78
CA LYS A 423 -0.54 12.43 27.68
C LYS A 423 0.96 12.37 27.94
N CYS A 424 1.78 13.08 27.15
CA CYS A 424 3.23 12.97 27.22
C CYS A 424 3.76 13.40 28.59
N ARG A 425 4.57 12.54 29.21
CA ARG A 425 5.44 12.89 30.33
C ARG A 425 6.84 13.17 29.81
N ILE A 426 7.47 14.22 30.32
CA ILE A 426 8.79 14.67 29.88
C ILE A 426 9.86 14.04 30.80
N PRO A 427 10.97 13.57 30.25
CA PRO A 427 12.10 13.10 31.05
C PRO A 427 12.75 14.29 31.78
N CYS A 428 13.03 14.09 33.05
CA CYS A 428 13.58 15.12 33.94
C CYS A 428 14.57 14.52 34.93
N THR A 429 15.47 15.38 35.41
CA THR A 429 16.43 15.05 36.47
C THR A 429 16.10 15.83 37.74
N SER A 430 16.43 15.24 38.89
CA SER A 430 16.35 15.86 40.20
C SER A 430 17.60 15.48 40.99
N SER A 431 18.18 16.44 41.70
CA SER A 431 19.37 16.21 42.55
C SER A 431 19.09 15.39 43.80
N SER A 432 17.82 15.16 44.14
CA SER A 432 17.43 14.25 45.23
C SER A 432 17.60 12.77 44.89
N THR A 433 17.69 12.44 43.60
CA THR A 433 17.92 11.08 43.11
C THR A 433 19.39 10.92 42.72
N GLY A 434 20.00 9.77 43.04
CA GLY A 434 21.39 9.47 42.66
C GLY A 434 21.63 9.67 41.15
N ALA A 435 22.88 9.96 40.78
CA ALA A 435 23.31 10.56 39.51
C ALA A 435 22.87 9.86 38.19
N GLU A 436 22.24 8.68 38.26
CA GLU A 436 21.89 7.85 37.10
C GLU A 436 20.37 7.73 36.84
N GLN A 437 19.49 8.37 37.62
CA GLN A 437 18.04 8.18 37.48
C GLN A 437 17.35 9.34 36.75
N ILE A 438 16.75 9.04 35.59
CA ILE A 438 15.84 9.94 34.88
C ILE A 438 14.40 9.63 35.28
N LEU A 439 13.68 10.65 35.72
CA LEU A 439 12.29 10.60 36.15
C LEU A 439 11.37 11.10 35.05
N LEU A 440 10.10 10.71 35.12
CA LEU A 440 9.06 11.22 34.22
C LEU A 440 8.06 12.09 34.97
N ALA A 441 7.80 13.29 34.48
CA ALA A 441 6.82 14.20 35.07
C ALA A 441 6.00 14.95 34.02
N GLN A 442 4.91 15.57 34.46
CA GLN A 442 4.07 16.38 33.59
C GLN A 442 4.81 17.64 33.14
N PRO A 443 4.57 18.15 31.92
CA PRO A 443 5.23 19.35 31.42
C PRO A 443 5.14 20.55 32.38
N SER A 444 3.99 20.73 33.05
CA SER A 444 3.73 21.81 34.01
C SER A 444 4.53 21.72 35.32
N GLU A 445 5.15 20.58 35.61
CA GLU A 445 5.97 20.36 36.81
C GLU A 445 7.47 20.50 36.55
N ILE A 446 7.87 20.73 35.29
CA ILE A 446 9.27 20.69 34.86
C ILE A 446 9.72 22.09 34.42
N LEU A 447 10.98 22.39 34.70
CA LEU A 447 11.66 23.61 34.26
C LEU A 447 12.67 23.30 33.16
N LEU A 448 12.65 24.11 32.10
CA LEU A 448 13.78 24.27 31.20
C LEU A 448 14.81 25.17 31.87
N SER A 449 16.06 24.74 31.79
CA SER A 449 17.19 25.42 32.40
C SER A 449 17.78 26.45 31.42
N ASP A 450 17.01 27.44 30.99
CA ASP A 450 17.50 28.47 30.07
C ASP A 450 18.37 29.55 30.76
N ASP A 451 18.39 29.54 32.09
CA ASP A 451 19.30 30.29 32.94
C ASP A 451 19.98 29.36 33.95
N LEU A 452 21.24 29.01 33.69
CA LEU A 452 21.98 28.09 34.55
C LEU A 452 22.29 28.68 35.93
N VAL A 453 22.40 30.01 36.03
CA VAL A 453 22.68 30.69 37.29
C VAL A 453 21.51 30.52 38.26
N LEU A 454 20.30 30.80 37.78
CA LEU A 454 19.07 30.57 38.55
C LEU A 454 18.86 29.07 38.81
N THR A 455 19.13 28.24 37.80
CA THR A 455 18.99 26.78 37.92
C THR A 455 19.81 26.24 39.08
N GLU A 456 21.11 26.57 39.14
CA GLU A 456 21.99 26.09 40.22
C GLU A 456 21.55 26.60 41.59
N ALA A 457 21.11 27.86 41.68
CA ALA A 457 20.64 28.45 42.94
C ALA A 457 19.41 27.69 43.48
N PHE A 458 18.40 27.49 42.63
CA PHE A 458 17.19 26.76 42.99
C PHE A 458 17.45 25.27 43.23
N GLN A 459 18.28 24.62 42.41
CA GLN A 459 18.61 23.20 42.56
C GLN A 459 19.38 22.94 43.86
N LYS A 460 20.29 23.83 44.25
CA LYS A 460 21.02 23.75 45.53
C LYS A 460 20.08 23.93 46.73
N ALA A 461 19.17 24.90 46.68
CA ALA A 461 18.24 25.18 47.77
C ALA A 461 17.12 24.13 47.86
N PHE A 462 16.67 23.61 46.72
CA PHE A 462 15.54 22.69 46.60
C PHE A 462 15.89 21.50 45.69
N PRO A 463 16.61 20.49 46.20
CA PRO A 463 17.09 19.38 45.39
C PRO A 463 15.99 18.56 44.71
N SER A 464 14.74 18.66 45.19
CA SER A 464 13.55 17.99 44.64
C SER A 464 12.95 18.65 43.41
N LEU A 465 13.41 19.85 43.02
CA LEU A 465 12.97 20.49 41.78
C LEU A 465 13.36 19.63 40.58
N LYS A 466 12.48 19.62 39.56
CA LYS A 466 12.61 18.80 38.36
C LYS A 466 13.02 19.69 37.20
N PHE A 467 14.19 19.42 36.63
CA PHE A 467 14.68 20.09 35.43
C PHE A 467 14.62 19.12 34.26
N ALA A 468 14.27 19.62 33.07
CA ALA A 468 14.22 18.80 31.87
C ALA A 468 15.55 18.08 31.65
N TRP A 469 15.48 16.82 31.25
CA TRP A 469 16.68 16.04 30.94
C TRP A 469 17.25 16.48 29.59
N TYR A 470 18.57 16.50 29.51
CA TYR A 470 19.31 16.72 28.28
C TYR A 470 20.42 15.65 28.13
N PRO A 471 20.66 15.18 26.90
CA PRO A 471 21.78 14.28 26.62
C PRO A 471 23.13 14.98 26.86
N ARG A 472 24.12 14.26 27.39
CA ARG A 472 25.46 14.79 27.71
C ARG A 472 26.57 14.28 26.77
N ASN A 473 26.22 13.99 25.52
CA ASN A 473 27.16 13.49 24.52
C ASN A 473 27.23 14.41 23.30
N ALA A 474 28.37 14.37 22.62
CA ALA A 474 28.64 15.22 21.46
C ALA A 474 27.63 14.97 20.33
N ASP A 475 27.19 13.73 20.13
CA ASP A 475 26.23 13.37 19.06
C ASP A 475 24.89 14.10 19.20
N ALA A 476 24.48 14.42 20.43
CA ALA A 476 23.20 15.07 20.66
C ALA A 476 23.14 16.54 20.26
N SER A 477 24.28 17.18 20.05
CA SER A 477 24.36 18.55 19.56
C SER A 477 23.58 18.77 18.25
N ALA A 478 23.41 17.72 17.43
CA ALA A 478 22.67 17.77 16.16
C ALA A 478 21.14 17.94 16.33
N TRP A 479 20.57 17.54 17.47
CA TRP A 479 19.12 17.52 17.70
C TRP A 479 18.67 18.18 19.01
N VAL A 480 19.59 18.62 19.86
CA VAL A 480 19.27 19.21 21.18
C VAL A 480 18.43 20.49 21.08
N ASP A 481 18.65 21.35 20.07
CA ASP A 481 17.84 22.56 19.89
C ASP A 481 16.37 22.21 19.56
N GLN A 482 16.17 21.15 18.80
CA GLN A 482 14.87 20.64 18.38
C GLN A 482 14.19 19.94 19.56
N LEU A 483 14.95 19.29 20.44
CA LEU A 483 14.46 18.76 21.70
C LEU A 483 13.95 19.89 22.61
N VAL A 484 14.74 20.95 22.79
CA VAL A 484 14.34 22.13 23.58
C VAL A 484 13.06 22.73 23.01
N GLN A 485 12.96 22.88 21.68
CA GLN A 485 11.74 23.37 21.05
C GLN A 485 10.56 22.42 21.26
N CYS A 486 10.79 21.11 21.20
CA CYS A 486 9.77 20.09 21.50
C CYS A 486 9.23 20.24 22.92
N TYR A 487 10.10 20.37 23.92
CA TYR A 487 9.68 20.59 25.30
C TYR A 487 8.89 21.89 25.49
N LYS A 488 9.31 22.99 24.84
CA LYS A 488 8.56 24.24 24.85
C LYS A 488 7.16 24.08 24.26
N ASP A 489 7.07 23.43 23.11
CA ASP A 489 5.78 23.20 22.43
C ASP A 489 4.86 22.29 23.26
N LEU A 490 5.43 21.36 24.03
CA LEU A 490 4.70 20.49 24.97
C LEU A 490 4.27 21.21 26.26
N GLY A 491 4.65 22.48 26.45
CA GLY A 491 4.23 23.31 27.59
C GLY A 491 5.16 23.24 28.80
N VAL A 492 6.43 22.86 28.63
CA VAL A 492 7.43 22.96 29.70
C VAL A 492 7.82 24.43 29.91
N ASN A 493 7.78 24.89 31.16
CA ASN A 493 8.08 26.28 31.51
C ASN A 493 9.60 26.55 31.47
N GLN A 494 10.01 27.74 31.02
CA GLN A 494 11.40 28.21 31.20
C GLN A 494 11.56 28.82 32.58
N ILE A 495 12.70 28.58 33.24
CA ILE A 495 12.93 29.14 34.57
C ILE A 495 12.92 30.67 34.54
N SER A 496 13.43 31.29 33.48
CA SER A 496 13.41 32.75 33.34
C SER A 496 12.00 33.34 33.20
N ASP A 497 11.04 32.57 32.67
CA ASP A 497 9.67 33.02 32.44
C ASP A 497 8.81 32.96 33.73
N VAL A 498 9.16 32.09 34.69
CA VAL A 498 8.35 31.82 35.89
C VAL A 498 8.96 32.32 37.20
N VAL A 499 10.20 32.82 37.16
CA VAL A 499 10.87 33.43 38.31
C VAL A 499 10.53 34.91 38.38
N THR A 500 10.09 35.36 39.55
CA THR A 500 9.93 36.77 39.89
C THR A 500 11.05 37.22 40.81
N VAL A 501 11.51 38.45 40.59
CA VAL A 501 12.57 39.06 41.40
C VAL A 501 11.94 40.02 42.39
N GLU A 502 12.10 39.75 43.68
CA GLU A 502 11.75 40.69 44.73
C GLU A 502 13.02 41.44 45.13
N SER A 503 13.20 42.66 44.61
CA SER A 503 14.32 43.50 45.02
C SER A 503 14.17 43.82 46.51
N SER A 504 15.19 43.55 47.32
CA SER A 504 15.22 43.97 48.71
C SER A 504 14.97 45.48 48.78
N LYS A 505 13.95 45.89 49.55
CA LYS A 505 13.72 47.28 49.96
C LYS A 505 14.96 47.78 50.71
N GLY A 506 15.90 48.41 50.00
CA GLY A 506 17.17 48.81 50.61
C GLY A 506 18.29 49.25 49.66
N LEU A 507 18.17 49.07 48.34
CA LEU A 507 19.07 49.73 47.38
C LEU A 507 18.68 51.21 47.31
N THR A 508 19.10 52.01 48.29
CA THR A 508 19.11 53.47 48.16
C THR A 508 19.96 53.81 46.93
N ARG A 509 19.42 54.65 46.04
CA ARG A 509 20.05 55.12 44.79
C ARG A 509 21.40 55.83 44.97
N ASP A 510 21.92 55.94 46.19
CA ASP A 510 23.06 56.79 46.56
C ASP A 510 24.42 56.06 46.53
N MET A 511 24.58 55.07 45.66
CA MET A 511 25.79 54.21 45.60
C MET A 511 26.34 53.95 44.18
N TYR A 512 26.11 54.87 43.24
CA TYR A 512 26.65 54.76 41.87
C TYR A 512 28.15 55.04 41.81
N PHE A 513 28.92 54.08 41.32
CA PHE A 513 30.25 54.34 40.75
C PHE A 513 30.28 53.73 39.35
N GLU A 514 30.25 54.58 38.32
CA GLU A 514 30.52 54.27 36.91
C GLU A 514 29.61 53.24 36.21
N THR A 515 29.27 53.52 34.96
CA THR A 515 28.51 52.62 34.09
C THR A 515 29.39 52.20 32.93
N GLY A 516 29.68 50.90 32.84
CA GLY A 516 30.38 50.27 31.73
C GLY A 516 29.42 49.66 30.70
N SER A 517 30.01 49.10 29.63
CA SER A 517 29.28 48.38 28.60
C SER A 517 30.05 47.13 28.17
N ILE A 518 29.32 46.10 27.75
CA ILE A 518 29.90 44.88 27.19
C ILE A 518 30.23 45.15 25.73
N GLY A 519 31.52 45.26 25.42
CA GLY A 519 32.01 45.63 24.09
C GLY A 519 32.31 44.44 23.20
N ARG A 520 32.69 44.76 21.96
CA ARG A 520 32.88 43.82 20.86
C ARG A 520 33.87 42.70 21.18
N GLY A 521 34.93 42.98 21.94
CA GLY A 521 35.91 41.96 22.32
C GLY A 521 35.29 40.82 23.16
N VAL A 522 34.30 41.09 24.01
CA VAL A 522 33.56 40.04 24.75
C VAL A 522 32.73 39.19 23.78
N TYR A 523 31.99 39.84 22.88
CA TYR A 523 31.22 39.13 21.84
C TYR A 523 32.12 38.24 20.99
N ARG A 524 33.26 38.79 20.54
CA ARG A 524 34.27 38.07 19.74
C ARG A 524 34.83 36.88 20.50
N ALA A 525 35.19 37.04 21.77
CA ALA A 525 35.69 35.95 22.61
C ALA A 525 34.67 34.79 22.70
N ILE A 526 33.39 35.12 22.91
CA ILE A 526 32.32 34.12 23.04
C ILE A 526 32.05 33.43 21.70
N LEU A 527 31.86 34.18 20.61
CA LEU A 527 31.62 33.61 19.29
C LEU A 527 32.81 32.75 18.84
N GLY A 528 34.03 33.19 19.11
CA GLY A 528 35.26 32.47 18.80
C GLY A 528 35.37 31.13 19.54
N TYR A 529 34.97 31.07 20.80
CA TYR A 529 34.91 29.81 21.53
C TYR A 529 33.81 28.89 20.99
N LEU A 530 32.59 29.42 20.79
CA LEU A 530 31.44 28.65 20.34
C LEU A 530 31.54 28.16 18.89
N THR A 531 32.41 28.78 18.08
CA THR A 531 32.76 28.32 16.72
C THR A 531 33.80 27.21 16.70
N GLY A 532 34.47 26.94 17.83
CA GLY A 532 35.40 25.83 17.97
C GLY A 532 34.74 24.51 17.56
N THR A 533 35.47 23.69 16.81
CA THR A 533 34.98 22.40 16.27
C THR A 533 34.51 21.44 17.37
N SER A 534 34.97 21.63 18.61
CA SER A 534 34.57 20.87 19.79
C SER A 534 33.20 21.24 20.36
N CYS A 535 32.62 22.40 20.01
CA CYS A 535 31.38 22.88 20.61
C CYS A 535 30.12 22.58 19.78
N ASN A 536 30.27 22.34 18.46
CA ASN A 536 29.19 22.04 17.50
C ASN A 536 27.90 22.90 17.67
N VAL A 537 28.05 24.22 17.87
CA VAL A 537 26.91 25.15 18.05
C VAL A 537 26.58 25.82 16.73
N SER A 538 25.32 25.76 16.27
CA SER A 538 24.88 26.39 15.03
C SER A 538 25.00 27.93 15.08
N TYR A 539 25.17 28.58 13.93
CA TYR A 539 25.18 30.05 13.84
C TYR A 539 23.94 30.70 14.47
N GLN A 540 22.75 30.15 14.22
CA GLN A 540 21.51 30.70 14.78
C GLN A 540 21.49 30.62 16.31
N THR A 541 22.01 29.52 16.86
CA THR A 541 22.14 29.32 18.31
C THR A 541 23.17 30.26 18.90
N ARG A 542 24.36 30.40 18.29
CA ARG A 542 25.39 31.36 18.70
C ARG A 542 24.86 32.80 18.70
N LYS A 543 24.19 33.19 17.61
CA LYS A 543 23.55 34.50 17.46
C LYS A 543 22.53 34.76 18.58
N LYS A 544 21.69 33.77 18.90
CA LYS A 544 20.72 33.87 20.00
C LYS A 544 21.42 34.04 21.36
N MET A 545 22.51 33.32 21.61
CA MET A 545 23.28 33.42 22.86
C MET A 545 23.86 34.82 23.04
N VAL A 546 24.61 35.34 22.06
CA VAL A 546 25.25 36.66 22.18
C VAL A 546 24.26 37.83 22.17
N ARG A 547 23.09 37.67 21.54
CA ARG A 547 22.01 38.67 21.60
C ARG A 547 21.50 38.92 23.03
N GLN A 548 21.71 38.00 23.98
CA GLN A 548 21.37 38.26 25.37
C GLN A 548 22.20 39.40 25.98
N LEU A 549 23.40 39.66 25.45
CA LEU A 549 24.28 40.74 25.90
C LEU A 549 23.92 42.11 25.30
N GLN A 550 22.93 42.15 24.40
CA GLN A 550 22.59 43.36 23.67
C GLN A 550 22.06 44.45 24.61
N ASN A 551 22.71 45.62 24.59
CA ASN A 551 22.41 46.76 25.46
C ASN A 551 22.55 46.47 26.97
N VAL A 552 23.34 45.45 27.36
CA VAL A 552 23.60 45.19 28.77
C VAL A 552 24.54 46.26 29.33
N LYS A 553 24.08 46.96 30.37
CA LYS A 553 24.88 47.92 31.15
C LYS A 553 25.61 47.21 32.28
N VAL A 554 26.83 47.63 32.57
CA VAL A 554 27.58 47.13 33.71
C VAL A 554 27.63 48.22 34.77
N CYS A 555 27.05 47.97 35.94
CA CYS A 555 26.96 48.93 37.05
C CYS A 555 27.85 48.46 38.19
N PHE A 556 28.80 49.32 38.60
CA PHE A 556 29.68 49.02 39.71
C PHE A 556 29.15 49.64 41.00
N MET A 557 29.07 48.84 42.06
CA MET A 557 28.46 49.26 43.34
C MET A 557 29.28 48.75 44.53
N ASN A 558 29.20 49.42 45.68
CA ASN A 558 29.88 48.95 46.89
C ASN A 558 29.26 47.66 47.46
N ASP A 559 27.95 47.47 47.24
CA ASP A 559 27.22 46.28 47.64
C ASP A 559 26.15 45.99 46.59
N VAL A 560 26.16 44.77 46.03
CA VAL A 560 25.17 44.32 45.03
C VAL A 560 23.82 44.02 45.68
N GLY A 561 23.79 43.89 47.01
CA GLY A 561 22.60 43.63 47.79
C GLY A 561 22.06 42.20 47.61
N LYS A 562 21.39 41.72 48.66
CA LYS A 562 20.74 40.41 48.65
C LYS A 562 19.44 40.48 47.84
N VAL A 563 19.28 39.59 46.86
CA VAL A 563 18.05 39.51 46.06
C VAL A 563 17.36 38.18 46.29
N SER A 564 16.05 38.25 46.51
CA SER A 564 15.18 37.08 46.63
C SER A 564 14.54 36.78 45.28
N TYR A 565 14.76 35.56 44.79
CA TYR A 565 14.10 35.03 43.60
C TYR A 565 12.98 34.11 44.04
N THR A 566 11.77 34.36 43.57
CA THR A 566 10.60 33.54 43.86
C THR A 566 10.15 32.82 42.60
N LEU A 567 10.04 31.49 42.68
CA LEU A 567 9.64 30.59 41.60
C LEU A 567 8.30 29.96 41.96
N CYS A 568 7.32 30.05 41.07
CA CYS A 568 6.05 29.35 41.21
C CYS A 568 5.93 28.24 40.17
N ILE A 569 5.87 26.98 40.61
CA ILE A 569 5.69 25.82 39.72
C ILE A 569 4.85 24.73 40.39
N GLY A 570 3.92 24.15 39.62
CA GLY A 570 3.01 23.11 40.13
C GLY A 570 2.17 23.54 41.34
N GLY A 571 1.85 24.84 41.44
CA GLY A 571 1.13 25.43 42.59
C GLY A 571 1.97 25.57 43.87
N LYS A 572 3.28 25.30 43.82
CA LYS A 572 4.22 25.50 44.93
C LYS A 572 5.10 26.70 44.67
N VAL A 573 5.39 27.43 45.75
CA VAL A 573 6.25 28.61 45.74
C VAL A 573 7.59 28.25 46.39
N TYR A 574 8.68 28.58 45.70
CA TYR A 574 10.05 28.38 46.15
C TYR A 574 10.74 29.74 46.15
N SER A 575 11.38 30.12 47.25
CA SER A 575 12.14 31.38 47.31
C SER A 575 13.59 31.08 47.65
N VAL A 576 14.50 31.61 46.85
CA VAL A 576 15.94 31.51 47.07
C VAL A 576 16.56 32.90 47.12
N ASP A 577 17.31 33.12 48.18
CA ASP A 577 18.11 34.32 48.33
C ASP A 577 19.49 34.13 47.71
N ARG A 578 19.93 35.08 46.88
CA ARG A 578 21.31 35.15 46.38
C ARG A 578 22.04 36.35 46.95
N ASP A 579 23.25 36.08 47.45
CA ASP A 579 24.24 37.06 47.87
C ASP A 579 25.54 36.74 47.10
N THR A 580 25.85 37.57 46.10
CA THR A 580 26.99 37.37 45.18
C THR A 580 27.68 38.70 44.90
N ASN A 581 28.97 38.66 44.52
CA ASN A 581 29.68 39.89 44.12
C ASN A 581 29.32 40.32 42.70
N VAL A 582 28.72 39.43 41.91
CA VAL A 582 28.26 39.69 40.55
C VAL A 582 26.84 39.17 40.37
N ARG A 583 25.97 39.98 39.79
CA ARG A 583 24.59 39.60 39.45
C ARG A 583 24.22 40.15 38.09
N TRP A 584 23.84 39.28 37.17
CA TRP A 584 23.30 39.70 35.89
C TRP A 584 21.77 39.62 35.89
N GLU A 585 21.11 40.78 35.90
CA GLU A 585 19.67 40.87 35.80
C GLU A 585 19.25 41.06 34.34
N LYS A 586 18.78 39.97 33.72
CA LYS A 586 18.44 39.93 32.29
C LYS A 586 17.24 40.81 31.96
N THR A 587 16.27 40.93 32.87
CA THR A 587 15.07 41.75 32.67
C THR A 587 15.40 43.24 32.60
N GLU A 588 16.30 43.70 33.48
CA GLU A 588 16.78 45.08 33.53
C GLU A 588 17.94 45.36 32.55
N ARG A 589 18.43 44.33 31.85
CA ARG A 589 19.65 44.37 31.03
C ARG A 589 20.81 45.03 31.76
N THR A 590 20.99 44.68 33.03
CA THR A 590 22.01 45.29 33.90
C THR A 590 22.79 44.22 34.64
N MET A 591 24.11 44.30 34.56
CA MET A 591 25.03 43.48 35.34
C MET A 591 25.60 44.31 36.49
N TYR A 592 25.34 43.90 37.72
CA TYR A 592 25.85 44.53 38.92
C TYR A 592 27.14 43.86 39.37
N VAL A 593 28.18 44.65 39.64
CA VAL A 593 29.50 44.17 40.05
C VAL A 593 29.94 44.89 41.32
N ARG A 594 30.34 44.15 42.35
CA ARG A 594 30.84 44.70 43.61
C ARG A 594 32.27 45.22 43.45
N THR A 595 32.54 46.48 43.83
CA THR A 595 33.88 47.10 43.70
C THR A 595 34.59 47.43 45.00
N ARG A 596 33.94 47.40 46.17
CA ARG A 596 34.58 47.69 47.46
C ARG A 596 34.34 46.61 48.53
N GLY A 597 35.34 46.44 49.39
CA GLY A 597 35.33 45.57 50.58
C GLY A 597 35.95 44.20 50.36
N PHE A 598 37.15 43.92 50.90
CA PHE A 598 37.87 42.63 51.01
C PHE A 598 37.74 41.57 49.89
N CYS A 599 37.24 41.92 48.70
CA CYS A 599 37.05 41.00 47.59
C CYS A 599 38.32 40.95 46.75
N ASN A 600 38.88 39.76 46.59
CA ASN A 600 40.02 39.52 45.71
C ASN A 600 39.58 39.81 44.26
N LYS A 601 40.32 40.68 43.53
CA LYS A 601 40.06 40.99 42.10
C LYS A 601 39.92 39.73 41.25
N ALA A 602 40.74 38.70 41.51
CA ALA A 602 40.65 37.41 40.81
C ALA A 602 39.32 36.68 41.07
N ARG A 603 38.76 36.81 42.27
CA ARG A 603 37.45 36.24 42.61
C ARG A 603 36.33 36.96 41.88
N VAL A 604 36.36 38.29 41.80
CA VAL A 604 35.36 39.07 41.06
C VAL A 604 35.44 38.74 39.56
N ALA A 605 36.64 38.66 38.99
CA ALA A 605 36.87 38.21 37.62
C ALA A 605 36.28 36.82 37.33
N TYR A 606 36.51 35.86 38.24
CA TYR A 606 35.91 34.52 38.15
C TYR A 606 34.38 34.56 38.23
N GLU A 607 33.82 35.35 39.15
CA GLU A 607 32.37 35.50 39.28
C GLU A 607 31.75 36.17 38.03
N VAL A 608 32.38 37.19 37.44
CA VAL A 608 31.89 37.83 36.20
C VAL A 608 31.90 36.85 35.02
N THR A 609 33.03 36.19 34.79
CA THR A 609 33.16 35.22 33.69
C THR A 609 32.24 34.01 33.88
N SER A 610 32.03 33.58 35.13
CA SER A 610 31.08 32.52 35.46
C SER A 610 29.63 32.95 35.24
N GLU A 611 29.24 34.16 35.64
CA GLU A 611 27.89 34.70 35.43
C GLU A 611 27.61 34.91 33.92
N LEU A 612 28.61 35.37 33.15
CA LEU A 612 28.51 35.43 31.68
C LEU A 612 28.33 34.04 31.06
N ALA A 613 29.21 33.09 31.37
CA ALA A 613 29.16 31.76 30.78
C ALA A 613 27.84 31.03 31.10
N LYS A 614 27.41 31.03 32.36
CA LYS A 614 26.15 30.41 32.80
C LYS A 614 24.91 31.17 32.36
N GLY A 615 24.98 32.50 32.29
CA GLY A 615 23.86 33.30 31.85
C GLY A 615 23.58 33.13 30.35
N MET A 616 24.60 32.83 29.55
CA MET A 616 24.47 32.68 28.09
C MET A 616 24.15 31.26 27.63
N VAL A 617 24.71 30.27 28.32
CA VAL A 617 24.57 28.85 27.98
C VAL A 617 23.41 28.26 28.79
N GLY A 618 22.45 27.64 28.10
CA GLY A 618 21.39 26.90 28.77
C GLY A 618 21.84 25.52 29.26
N GLY A 619 21.05 24.90 30.13
CA GLY A 619 21.32 23.60 30.72
C GLY A 619 21.42 22.47 29.71
N GLU A 620 20.89 22.65 28.49
CA GLU A 620 21.07 21.72 27.39
C GLU A 620 22.52 21.63 26.89
N ARG A 621 23.38 22.56 27.30
CA ARG A 621 24.80 22.66 26.95
C ARG A 621 25.69 22.95 28.16
N ALA A 622 25.28 22.52 29.35
CA ALA A 622 25.98 22.82 30.59
C ALA A 622 27.49 22.42 30.57
N GLU A 623 27.86 21.43 29.76
CA GLU A 623 29.26 21.02 29.55
C GLU A 623 30.15 22.10 28.94
N LEU A 624 29.59 23.04 28.16
CA LEU A 624 30.34 24.14 27.54
C LEU A 624 30.71 25.24 28.54
N VAL A 625 30.01 25.34 29.68
CA VAL A 625 30.12 26.46 30.62
C VAL A 625 31.53 26.58 31.19
N ASN A 626 32.12 25.46 31.60
CA ASN A 626 33.44 25.48 32.22
C ASN A 626 34.50 25.98 31.23
N GLY A 627 34.53 25.42 30.02
CA GLY A 627 35.49 25.84 29.00
C GLY A 627 35.26 27.27 28.51
N LEU A 628 33.99 27.71 28.38
CA LEU A 628 33.69 29.10 28.03
C LEU A 628 34.12 30.07 29.14
N ARG A 629 33.86 29.74 30.41
CA ARG A 629 34.33 30.55 31.56
C ARG A 629 35.85 30.67 31.56
N ASP A 630 36.55 29.55 31.43
CA ASP A 630 38.00 29.51 31.47
C ASP A 630 38.60 30.29 30.27
N TRP A 631 37.95 30.20 29.10
CA TRP A 631 38.30 31.03 27.94
C TRP A 631 38.06 32.53 28.16
N LEU A 632 36.93 32.90 28.78
CA LEU A 632 36.64 34.28 29.14
C LEU A 632 37.65 34.83 30.16
N LEU A 633 38.11 34.01 31.11
CA LEU A 633 39.18 34.37 32.05
C LEU A 633 40.51 34.63 31.34
N MET A 634 40.85 33.83 30.33
CA MET A 634 42.05 34.08 29.51
C MET A 634 41.90 35.37 28.67
N SER A 635 40.73 35.58 28.07
CA SER A 635 40.43 36.78 27.27
C SER A 635 40.43 38.06 28.11
N LEU A 636 40.14 37.94 29.41
CA LEU A 636 40.23 39.05 30.34
C LEU A 636 41.67 39.54 30.55
N ALA A 637 42.69 38.69 30.38
CA ALA A 637 44.10 39.09 30.50
C ALA A 637 44.53 40.10 29.42
N VAL A 638 43.80 40.16 28.30
CA VAL A 638 43.95 41.17 27.23
C VAL A 638 42.84 42.22 27.27
N HIS A 639 42.22 42.41 28.44
CA HIS A 639 41.19 43.43 28.70
C HIS A 639 39.98 43.41 27.75
N PHE A 640 39.72 42.28 27.07
CA PHE A 640 38.72 42.20 26.00
C PHE A 640 38.86 43.30 24.93
N GLU A 641 40.10 43.71 24.61
CA GLU A 641 40.37 44.54 23.44
C GLU A 641 40.09 43.73 22.15
N ASP A 642 39.31 44.29 21.21
CA ASP A 642 38.79 43.54 20.05
C ASP A 642 39.90 42.89 19.20
N ASP A 643 40.95 43.67 18.89
CA ASP A 643 42.10 43.19 18.11
C ASP A 643 42.94 42.19 18.91
N ALA A 644 43.17 42.42 20.20
CA ALA A 644 43.94 41.50 21.04
C ALA A 644 43.20 40.16 21.24
N VAL A 645 41.87 40.17 21.36
CA VAL A 645 41.05 38.95 21.41
C VAL A 645 41.09 38.22 20.07
N LYS A 646 41.10 38.96 18.95
CA LYS A 646 41.24 38.36 17.61
C LYS A 646 42.58 37.66 17.43
N ASP A 647 43.67 38.27 17.90
CA ASP A 647 45.00 37.66 17.89
C ASP A 647 45.06 36.44 18.81
N LEU A 648 44.43 36.52 19.99
CA LEU A 648 44.33 35.40 20.92
C LEU A 648 43.56 34.23 20.31
N LEU A 649 42.43 34.48 19.63
CA LEU A 649 41.68 33.43 18.92
C LEU A 649 42.56 32.76 17.85
N CYS A 650 43.32 33.54 17.07
CA CYS A 650 44.25 33.01 16.08
C CYS A 650 45.32 32.12 16.73
N ALA A 651 45.89 32.52 17.87
CA ALA A 651 46.90 31.75 18.59
C ALA A 651 46.38 30.39 19.08
N TYR A 652 45.10 30.29 19.41
CA TYR A 652 44.43 29.05 19.82
C TYR A 652 43.73 28.32 18.67
N ASN A 653 44.01 28.69 17.41
CA ASN A 653 43.39 28.12 16.20
C ASN A 653 41.84 28.20 16.18
N MET A 654 41.27 29.19 16.85
CA MET A 654 39.83 29.48 16.80
C MET A 654 39.56 30.63 15.83
N ARG A 655 38.47 30.55 15.06
CA ARG A 655 38.11 31.55 14.06
C ARG A 655 36.60 31.71 13.99
N LEU A 656 36.14 32.95 13.92
CA LEU A 656 34.74 33.26 13.67
C LEU A 656 34.36 32.90 12.23
N THR A 657 33.08 32.58 12.02
CA THR A 657 32.55 32.46 10.66
C THR A 657 32.28 33.84 10.06
N LEU A 658 32.07 33.91 8.74
CA LEU A 658 31.75 35.18 8.07
C LEU A 658 30.45 35.80 8.61
N GLU A 659 29.48 34.98 8.97
CA GLU A 659 28.22 35.43 9.56
C GLU A 659 28.38 35.95 10.99
N ASP A 660 29.32 35.41 11.76
CA ASP A 660 29.67 35.90 13.09
C ASP A 660 30.43 37.24 13.01
N GLU A 661 31.35 37.37 12.04
CA GLU A 661 32.01 38.66 11.78
C GLU A 661 31.01 39.74 11.35
N ALA A 662 30.03 39.38 10.51
CA ALA A 662 28.95 40.31 10.14
C ALA A 662 28.09 40.73 11.35
N LEU A 663 27.84 39.80 12.29
CA LEU A 663 27.11 40.09 13.53
C LEU A 663 27.86 41.11 14.41
N LEU A 664 29.19 41.04 14.48
CA LEU A 664 30.01 41.99 15.26
C LEU A 664 30.02 43.42 14.68
N GLN A 665 29.65 43.58 13.41
CA GLN A 665 29.54 44.89 12.76
C GLN A 665 28.15 45.53 12.92
N GLU A 666 27.20 44.86 13.57
CA GLU A 666 25.88 45.45 13.86
C GLU A 666 26.06 46.66 14.82
N GLY A 667 25.59 47.85 14.41
CA GLY A 667 25.92 49.13 15.05
C GLY A 667 25.42 49.36 16.50
N HIS A 668 24.83 48.35 17.13
CA HIS A 668 24.41 48.38 18.53
C HIS A 668 25.38 47.67 19.48
N ILE A 669 26.46 47.07 18.96
CA ILE A 669 27.53 46.47 19.77
C ILE A 669 28.59 47.54 20.05
N PRO A 670 28.84 47.92 21.31
CA PRO A 670 29.87 48.88 21.66
C PRO A 670 31.25 48.40 21.18
N VAL A 671 32.10 49.33 20.70
CA VAL A 671 33.45 48.98 20.25
C VAL A 671 34.33 48.58 21.43
N GLU A 672 34.31 49.37 22.49
CA GLU A 672 35.14 49.15 23.68
C GLU A 672 34.36 48.43 24.77
N THR A 673 35.03 47.48 25.42
CA THR A 673 34.53 46.82 26.62
C THR A 673 34.97 47.62 27.84
N VAL A 674 34.02 48.11 28.63
CA VAL A 674 34.33 48.77 29.91
C VAL A 674 33.89 47.83 31.03
N LEU A 675 34.79 46.91 31.37
CA LEU A 675 34.70 46.10 32.57
C LEU A 675 35.89 46.49 33.48
N PHE A 676 35.64 47.28 34.52
CA PHE A 676 36.69 47.64 35.48
C PHE A 676 37.11 46.39 36.27
N PHE A 677 38.37 45.97 36.13
CA PHE A 677 38.98 44.88 36.90
C PHE A 677 40.26 45.31 37.61
#